data_AF-A0A8H5LH62-F1
#
_entry.id   AF-A0A8H5LH62-F1
#
_cell.length_a   1.000
_cell.length_b   1.000
_cell.length_c   1.000
_cell.angle_alpha   90.00
_cell.angle_beta   90.00
_cell.angle_gamma   90.00
#
_symmetry.space_group_name_H-M   'P 1'
#
loop_
_entity.id
_entity.type
_entity.pdbx_description
1 polymer ?
#
loop_
_entity_poly.entity_id
_entity_poly.type
_entity_poly.pdbx_seq_one_letter_code
_entity_poly.pdbx_strand_id
1 'polypeptide(L)'
;MRNMFQDQQVHKDEQPVYDLAFRRTREIWNDKEGVYQSQDDDDLNDDERLTTFGNSNGEVSDAGYAFSIVKFFKPSINPQRACVAVNVHVRSPYFVEAAREIMREKRDIAWDARPTKFNAEELLSFLPQFNSYLLDFRRNPMKRKHPTIMHHLEYFVNFLQREYSIDLRELEVLKEQGLISFYILWGVMIPGTILVSTDEVTQDSCFVRLVSMEWCESSLRFPEHYSLLVEYIDIVDGKPGIAERTLRIPKFKGAQLIRNLPTYPAFYLADEKGVRRSMAQRGRRCHELVKNWCHVKYEGIAHCGTVTNNGVKYRKVAVKSRVVLDREMFDCHASYASPALKLDLDGNEFSARSRTELEEEEFMLFSPRLYGFCLSRREWLEFRCVDVMDIEWNPELFDQLELPLETKAFVRSMVEGQYQNEHSAELDFVLGKGSGLIFNLHVTRSPLWMIGAGDLGTTAASVDSVLSNIAELALRWKAVVLLDEADIFVEKRTSHDIKRNAIIAAFLRRLEYYPGILFFTTNRVEVFDHAIQARIHVSLYYQHLDANTKGCLWYAFLRRTDMKEEVHPYDIKLLSEAVLNGREIKMIVKTQATIAFHEGRPLGLADIMNALSAVTARSDSDHSTVTLPSSVVRF
;
A
#
# COMPACT_ATOMS: atom_id res chain seq x y z
N MET A 1 0.43 -72.04 -49.88
CA MET A 1 0.72 -70.92 -48.95
C MET A 1 -0.62 -70.50 -48.35
N ARG A 2 -1.16 -71.14 -47.31
CA ARG A 2 -0.87 -70.98 -45.85
C ARG A 2 -0.98 -69.53 -45.34
N ASN A 3 -2.11 -69.27 -44.66
CA ASN A 3 -2.40 -68.45 -43.47
C ASN A 3 -1.68 -67.10 -43.26
N MET A 4 -2.44 -66.05 -42.91
CA MET A 4 -2.66 -65.67 -41.48
C MET A 4 -3.64 -64.50 -41.30
N PHE A 5 -4.54 -64.69 -40.33
CA PHE A 5 -5.34 -63.70 -39.60
C PHE A 5 -4.46 -62.93 -38.60
N GLN A 6 -4.81 -61.67 -38.29
CA GLN A 6 -4.88 -61.06 -36.93
C GLN A 6 -5.25 -59.57 -37.06
N ASP A 7 -6.46 -59.20 -36.66
CA ASP A 7 -6.80 -58.62 -35.35
C ASP A 7 -6.34 -57.16 -35.20
N GLN A 8 -7.21 -56.23 -35.61
CA GLN A 8 -7.25 -54.87 -35.05
C GLN A 8 -8.35 -54.83 -33.98
N GLN A 9 -8.02 -55.32 -32.79
CA GLN A 9 -8.74 -54.98 -31.57
C GLN A 9 -8.44 -53.52 -31.23
N VAL A 10 -9.49 -52.69 -31.26
CA VAL A 10 -9.53 -51.38 -30.64
C VAL A 10 -9.33 -51.60 -29.14
N HIS A 11 -8.15 -51.24 -28.62
CA HIS A 11 -7.94 -51.08 -27.19
C HIS A 11 -8.91 -50.01 -26.68
N LYS A 12 -10.03 -50.43 -26.07
CA LYS A 12 -10.68 -49.65 -25.04
C LYS A 12 -9.69 -49.60 -23.88
N ASP A 13 -9.21 -48.41 -23.54
CA ASP A 13 -8.56 -48.17 -22.25
C ASP A 13 -9.55 -48.59 -21.14
N GLU A 14 -9.39 -49.81 -20.63
CA GLU A 14 -10.09 -50.27 -19.44
C GLU A 14 -9.55 -49.45 -18.26
N GLN A 15 -10.28 -48.40 -17.89
CA GLN A 15 -10.01 -47.66 -16.67
C GLN A 15 -10.05 -48.65 -15.49
N PRO A 16 -9.08 -48.62 -14.58
CA PRO A 16 -9.06 -49.52 -13.42
C PRO A 16 -10.37 -49.38 -12.62
N VAL A 17 -11.01 -50.51 -12.36
CA VAL A 17 -12.22 -50.58 -11.53
C VAL A 17 -11.79 -50.48 -10.08
N TYR A 18 -12.00 -49.31 -9.47
CA TYR A 18 -11.74 -49.08 -8.06
C TYR A 18 -12.92 -49.55 -7.21
N ASP A 19 -12.63 -50.14 -6.04
CA ASP A 19 -13.68 -50.48 -5.08
C ASP A 19 -14.28 -49.19 -4.49
N LEU A 20 -15.61 -49.12 -4.47
CA LEU A 20 -16.35 -47.99 -3.89
C LEU A 20 -16.46 -48.18 -2.38
N ALA A 21 -15.30 -48.24 -1.73
CA ALA A 21 -15.13 -48.34 -0.29
C ALA A 21 -14.08 -47.32 0.16
N PHE A 22 -14.19 -46.86 1.40
CA PHE A 22 -13.15 -46.04 2.04
C PHE A 22 -12.19 -46.94 2.81
N ARG A 23 -10.90 -46.83 2.50
CA ARG A 23 -9.84 -47.35 3.36
C ARG A 23 -9.38 -46.27 4.35
N ARG A 24 -9.08 -46.66 5.59
CA ARG A 24 -8.43 -45.78 6.58
C ARG A 24 -6.99 -46.22 6.80
N THR A 25 -6.06 -45.30 6.64
CA THR A 25 -4.62 -45.55 6.76
C THR A 25 -4.01 -44.54 7.71
N ARG A 26 -3.13 -45.01 8.61
CA ARG A 26 -2.29 -44.17 9.46
C ARG A 26 -0.87 -44.14 8.91
N GLU A 27 -0.30 -42.96 8.78
CA GLU A 27 1.10 -42.75 8.42
C GLU A 27 1.85 -42.27 9.65
N ILE A 28 2.76 -43.07 10.20
CA ILE A 28 3.49 -42.74 11.44
C ILE A 28 4.93 -42.36 11.07
N TRP A 29 5.36 -41.16 11.47
CA TRP A 29 6.73 -40.70 11.23
C TRP A 29 7.75 -41.51 12.05
N ASN A 30 8.72 -42.12 11.35
CA ASN A 30 9.82 -42.85 11.98
C ASN A 30 11.09 -41.97 12.01
N ASP A 31 11.46 -41.49 13.19
CA ASP A 31 12.64 -40.62 13.39
C ASP A 31 13.97 -41.27 12.99
N LYS A 32 14.06 -42.62 12.97
CA LYS A 32 15.30 -43.33 12.60
C LYS A 32 15.51 -43.42 11.10
N GLU A 33 14.41 -43.51 10.35
CA GLU A 33 14.45 -43.67 8.89
C GLU A 33 14.19 -42.35 8.15
N GLY A 34 13.62 -41.35 8.84
CA GLY A 34 13.27 -40.06 8.23
C GLY A 34 12.13 -40.16 7.22
N VAL A 35 11.28 -41.20 7.34
CA VAL A 35 10.16 -41.50 6.43
C VAL A 35 8.92 -41.88 7.25
N TYR A 36 7.73 -41.66 6.68
CA TYR A 36 6.47 -42.16 7.23
C TYR A 36 6.28 -43.64 6.90
N GLN A 37 5.79 -44.42 7.86
CA GLN A 37 5.44 -45.83 7.69
C GLN A 37 3.92 -46.00 7.78
N SER A 38 3.33 -46.67 6.78
CA SER A 38 1.89 -46.91 6.67
C SER A 38 1.43 -48.07 7.57
N GLN A 39 0.32 -47.88 8.28
CA GLN A 39 -0.37 -48.88 9.09
C GLN A 39 -1.88 -48.80 8.83
N ASP A 40 -2.57 -49.94 8.75
CA ASP A 40 -4.04 -49.96 8.62
C ASP A 40 -4.71 -49.46 9.92
N ASP A 41 -5.68 -48.56 9.78
CA ASP A 41 -6.43 -47.97 10.92
C ASP A 41 -7.60 -48.89 11.36
N ASP A 42 -8.00 -49.85 10.52
CA ASP A 42 -9.16 -50.74 10.73
C ASP A 42 -8.90 -51.86 11.76
N ASP A 43 -7.68 -52.02 12.27
CA ASP A 43 -7.29 -53.09 13.22
C ASP A 43 -7.56 -52.79 14.71
N LEU A 44 -8.30 -51.72 15.05
CA LEU A 44 -8.45 -51.29 16.45
C LEU A 44 -9.87 -51.21 17.01
N ASN A 45 -10.92 -51.57 16.26
CA ASN A 45 -12.25 -51.80 16.86
C ASN A 45 -13.07 -52.81 16.04
N ASP A 46 -13.61 -53.79 16.77
CA ASP A 46 -14.64 -54.77 16.43
C ASP A 46 -14.19 -56.14 15.87
N ASP A 47 -14.48 -57.15 16.70
CA ASP A 47 -14.58 -58.57 16.39
C ASP A 47 -15.42 -58.83 15.11
N GLU A 48 -15.01 -59.85 14.35
CA GLU A 48 -15.69 -60.45 13.19
C GLU A 48 -15.72 -59.66 11.86
N ARG A 49 -14.72 -59.90 11.00
CA ARG A 49 -14.83 -60.79 9.82
C ARG A 49 -13.53 -60.86 9.01
N LEU A 50 -12.93 -62.06 9.04
CA LEU A 50 -11.91 -62.49 8.10
C LEU A 50 -12.48 -62.55 6.66
N THR A 51 -11.82 -61.87 5.72
CA THR A 51 -11.56 -62.45 4.40
C THR A 51 -10.14 -62.14 3.97
N THR A 52 -9.33 -63.19 3.97
CA THR A 52 -7.95 -63.26 3.49
C THR A 52 -7.84 -63.02 1.99
N PHE A 53 -7.04 -62.04 1.57
CA PHE A 53 -6.18 -62.14 0.39
C PHE A 53 -4.85 -61.47 0.69
N GLY A 54 -3.78 -62.27 0.67
CA GLY A 54 -2.45 -61.86 1.09
C GLY A 54 -1.71 -61.04 0.04
N ASN A 55 -0.80 -60.22 0.53
CA ASN A 55 0.51 -60.05 -0.07
C ASN A 55 1.57 -59.97 1.03
N SER A 56 2.52 -60.89 0.96
CA SER A 56 3.73 -60.94 1.77
C SER A 56 4.69 -59.84 1.34
N ASN A 57 4.55 -58.68 1.96
CA ASN A 57 5.53 -57.62 2.24
C ASN A 57 4.69 -56.49 2.81
N GLY A 58 4.93 -56.09 4.06
CA GLY A 58 4.06 -55.19 4.85
C GLY A 58 3.96 -53.74 4.38
N GLU A 59 3.80 -53.50 3.08
CA GLU A 59 3.37 -52.23 2.51
C GLU A 59 1.86 -52.29 2.28
N VAL A 60 1.14 -51.55 3.12
CA VAL A 60 -0.30 -51.34 3.08
C VAL A 60 -0.65 -50.51 1.84
N SER A 61 -0.88 -51.14 0.68
CA SER A 61 -1.17 -50.43 -0.57
C SER A 61 -2.64 -50.04 -0.72
N ASP A 62 -2.97 -48.74 -0.64
CA ASP A 62 -4.30 -48.16 -0.80
C ASP A 62 -4.78 -48.08 -2.28
N ALA A 63 -4.03 -48.65 -3.22
CA ALA A 63 -4.22 -48.49 -4.66
C ALA A 63 -5.55 -49.05 -5.22
N GLY A 64 -6.22 -49.96 -4.50
CA GLY A 64 -7.47 -50.62 -4.94
C GLY A 64 -8.76 -49.84 -4.66
N TYR A 65 -8.71 -48.80 -3.82
CA TYR A 65 -9.91 -48.11 -3.34
C TYR A 65 -10.14 -46.78 -4.08
N ALA A 66 -11.41 -46.45 -4.35
CA ALA A 66 -11.81 -45.20 -4.98
C ALA A 66 -11.48 -43.98 -4.10
N PHE A 67 -11.53 -44.17 -2.78
CA PHE A 67 -11.26 -43.17 -1.76
C PHE A 67 -10.44 -43.76 -0.60
N SER A 68 -9.53 -42.99 -0.03
CA SER A 68 -8.79 -43.39 1.17
C SER A 68 -8.59 -42.19 2.08
N ILE A 69 -8.86 -42.34 3.38
CA ILE A 69 -8.45 -41.36 4.40
C ILE A 69 -7.06 -41.75 4.89
N VAL A 70 -6.12 -40.81 4.80
CA VAL A 70 -4.75 -40.96 5.29
C VAL A 70 -4.50 -39.96 6.41
N LYS A 71 -4.37 -40.46 7.63
CA LYS A 71 -4.06 -39.68 8.83
C LYS A 71 -2.56 -39.71 9.09
N PHE A 72 -1.91 -38.57 9.08
CA PHE A 72 -0.47 -38.44 9.34
C PHE A 72 -0.23 -38.19 10.82
N PHE A 73 0.67 -38.95 11.42
CA PHE A 73 1.05 -38.88 12.82
C PHE A 73 2.54 -38.56 12.98
N LYS A 74 2.87 -37.58 13.83
CA LYS A 74 4.23 -37.32 14.30
C LYS A 74 4.40 -37.69 15.77
N PRO A 75 5.61 -38.13 16.19
CA PRO A 75 5.95 -38.28 17.60
C PRO A 75 5.70 -36.97 18.34
N SER A 76 4.71 -36.97 19.23
CA SER A 76 4.33 -35.82 20.04
C SER A 76 4.25 -36.25 21.50
N ILE A 77 4.68 -35.37 22.41
CA ILE A 77 4.58 -35.60 23.87
C ILE A 77 3.12 -35.76 24.30
N ASN A 78 2.16 -35.25 23.50
CA ASN A 78 0.74 -35.44 23.73
C ASN A 78 0.15 -36.34 22.62
N PRO A 79 -0.29 -37.58 22.93
CA PRO A 79 -0.86 -38.52 21.96
C PRO A 79 -2.08 -37.97 21.21
N GLN A 80 -2.86 -37.08 21.83
CA GLN A 80 -3.99 -36.39 21.18
C GLN A 80 -3.56 -35.35 20.14
N ARG A 81 -2.28 -34.97 20.13
CA ARG A 81 -1.65 -34.05 19.16
C ARG A 81 -0.66 -34.78 18.25
N ALA A 82 -0.75 -36.09 18.18
CA ALA A 82 0.10 -36.85 17.28
C ALA A 82 -0.39 -36.72 15.85
N CYS A 83 -1.70 -36.58 15.59
CA CYS A 83 -2.24 -36.40 14.24
C CYS A 83 -2.02 -34.97 13.74
N VAL A 84 -1.27 -34.82 12.66
CA VAL A 84 -0.80 -33.52 12.13
C VAL A 84 -1.53 -33.12 10.84
N ALA A 85 -2.06 -34.11 10.10
CA ALA A 85 -2.83 -33.86 8.89
C ALA A 85 -3.77 -35.02 8.58
N VAL A 86 -4.93 -34.72 8.02
CA VAL A 86 -5.88 -35.71 7.48
C VAL A 86 -6.07 -35.42 6.00
N ASN A 87 -5.50 -36.27 5.15
CA ASN A 87 -5.65 -36.16 3.71
C ASN A 87 -6.62 -37.20 3.19
N VAL A 88 -7.38 -36.83 2.17
CA VAL A 88 -8.24 -37.72 1.42
C VAL A 88 -7.58 -37.97 0.07
N HIS A 89 -7.16 -39.21 -0.16
CA HIS A 89 -6.67 -39.67 -1.44
C HIS A 89 -7.86 -40.11 -2.29
N VAL A 90 -8.06 -39.45 -3.43
CA VAL A 90 -9.13 -39.76 -4.36
C VAL A 90 -8.54 -40.36 -5.63
N ARG A 91 -9.02 -41.55 -6.00
CA ARG A 91 -8.65 -42.25 -7.24
C ARG A 91 -9.81 -42.34 -8.22
N SER A 92 -11.04 -42.05 -7.78
CA SER A 92 -12.21 -42.00 -8.66
C SER A 92 -12.11 -40.86 -9.68
N PRO A 93 -11.98 -41.14 -10.98
CA PRO A 93 -11.98 -40.09 -12.01
C PRO A 93 -13.33 -39.37 -12.08
N TYR A 94 -14.42 -40.08 -11.74
CA TYR A 94 -15.78 -39.55 -11.73
C TYR A 94 -16.01 -38.52 -10.62
N PHE A 95 -15.48 -38.78 -9.41
CA PHE A 95 -15.51 -37.79 -8.35
C PHE A 95 -14.67 -36.57 -8.72
N VAL A 96 -13.45 -36.79 -9.23
CA VAL A 96 -12.53 -35.71 -9.61
C VAL A 96 -13.17 -34.79 -10.66
N GLU A 97 -13.91 -35.33 -11.63
CA GLU A 97 -14.66 -34.55 -12.62
C GLU A 97 -15.72 -33.63 -11.96
N ALA A 98 -16.54 -34.17 -11.05
CA ALA A 98 -17.53 -33.36 -10.33
C ALA A 98 -16.88 -32.33 -9.40
N ALA A 99 -15.85 -32.73 -8.65
CA ALA A 99 -15.11 -31.86 -7.76
C ALA A 99 -14.46 -30.69 -8.51
N ARG A 100 -13.96 -30.91 -9.73
CA ARG A 100 -13.38 -29.86 -10.58
C ARG A 100 -14.42 -28.82 -11.00
N GLU A 101 -15.68 -29.21 -11.23
CA GLU A 101 -16.77 -28.26 -11.54
C GLU A 101 -17.19 -27.47 -10.29
N ILE A 102 -17.28 -28.14 -9.14
CA ILE A 102 -17.79 -27.57 -7.88
C ILE A 102 -16.75 -26.67 -7.20
N MET A 103 -15.49 -27.07 -7.22
CA MET A 103 -14.35 -26.38 -6.61
C MET A 103 -13.56 -25.57 -7.64
N ARG A 104 -14.20 -25.05 -8.68
CA ARG A 104 -13.53 -24.33 -9.79
C ARG A 104 -12.65 -23.14 -9.36
N GLU A 105 -12.96 -22.53 -8.22
CA GLU A 105 -12.22 -21.40 -7.66
C GLU A 105 -10.84 -21.83 -7.10
N LYS A 106 -10.61 -23.14 -6.95
CA LYS A 106 -9.36 -23.71 -6.45
C LYS A 106 -8.37 -23.97 -7.57
N ARG A 107 -7.17 -23.40 -7.41
CA ARG A 107 -6.07 -23.48 -8.38
C ARG A 107 -4.88 -24.31 -7.87
N ASP A 108 -4.82 -24.58 -6.57
CA ASP A 108 -3.76 -25.29 -5.85
C ASP A 108 -3.93 -26.82 -5.84
N ILE A 109 -4.87 -27.36 -6.64
CA ILE A 109 -5.17 -28.79 -6.70
C ILE A 109 -4.54 -29.41 -7.95
N ALA A 110 -3.69 -30.42 -7.74
CA ALA A 110 -3.13 -31.22 -8.83
C ALA A 110 -4.18 -32.20 -9.37
N TRP A 111 -5.14 -31.70 -10.14
CA TRP A 111 -6.31 -32.45 -10.61
C TRP A 111 -5.99 -33.68 -11.47
N ASP A 112 -4.81 -33.74 -12.07
CA ASP A 112 -4.37 -34.87 -12.92
C ASP A 112 -3.50 -35.88 -12.16
N ALA A 113 -3.17 -35.60 -10.90
CA ALA A 113 -2.44 -36.53 -10.04
C ALA A 113 -3.32 -37.75 -9.69
N ARG A 114 -2.69 -38.93 -9.59
CA ARG A 114 -3.33 -40.16 -9.14
C ARG A 114 -2.52 -40.78 -7.99
N PRO A 115 -3.02 -40.81 -6.74
CA PRO A 115 -4.29 -40.22 -6.29
C PRO A 115 -4.26 -38.68 -6.33
N THR A 116 -5.43 -38.07 -6.59
CA THR A 116 -5.64 -36.65 -6.31
C THR A 116 -5.77 -36.48 -4.81
N LYS A 117 -4.98 -35.61 -4.20
CA LYS A 117 -4.92 -35.46 -2.74
C LYS A 117 -5.63 -34.18 -2.32
N PHE A 118 -6.46 -34.29 -1.29
CA PHE A 118 -7.19 -33.17 -0.70
C PHE A 118 -6.99 -33.16 0.80
N ASN A 119 -7.05 -31.98 1.42
CA ASN A 119 -7.25 -31.90 2.86
C ASN A 119 -8.71 -32.27 3.20
N ALA A 120 -8.95 -33.03 4.27
CA ALA A 120 -10.31 -33.40 4.67
C ALA A 120 -11.19 -32.19 5.04
N GLU A 121 -10.65 -31.21 5.77
CA GLU A 121 -11.37 -29.98 6.15
C GLU A 121 -11.76 -29.15 4.93
N GLU A 122 -10.90 -29.16 3.90
CA GLU A 122 -11.19 -28.49 2.63
C GLU A 122 -12.39 -29.12 1.94
N LEU A 123 -12.44 -30.45 1.81
CA LEU A 123 -13.59 -31.14 1.22
C LEU A 123 -14.88 -30.94 2.04
N LEU A 124 -14.76 -30.91 3.36
CA LEU A 124 -15.88 -30.63 4.26
C LEU A 124 -16.42 -29.21 4.08
N SER A 125 -15.56 -28.22 3.82
CA SER A 125 -15.99 -26.84 3.56
C SER A 125 -16.87 -26.70 2.31
N PHE A 126 -16.71 -27.60 1.33
CA PHE A 126 -17.50 -27.65 0.09
C PHE A 126 -18.72 -28.61 0.16
N LEU A 127 -18.96 -29.25 1.31
CA LEU A 127 -20.08 -30.19 1.51
C LEU A 127 -21.46 -29.60 1.16
N PRO A 128 -21.78 -28.33 1.47
CA PRO A 128 -23.01 -27.68 1.00
C PRO A 128 -23.13 -27.62 -0.52
N GLN A 129 -22.04 -27.31 -1.23
CA GLN A 129 -22.00 -27.19 -2.68
C GLN A 129 -22.09 -28.57 -3.36
N PHE A 130 -21.45 -29.59 -2.78
CA PHE A 130 -21.65 -30.99 -3.20
C PHE A 130 -23.12 -31.40 -3.08
N ASN A 131 -23.77 -31.07 -1.97
CA ASN A 131 -25.20 -31.36 -1.78
C ASN A 131 -26.09 -30.60 -2.77
N SER A 132 -25.83 -29.30 -3.02
CA SER A 132 -26.60 -28.56 -4.04
C SER A 132 -26.43 -29.15 -5.42
N TYR A 133 -25.22 -29.60 -5.77
CA TYR A 133 -24.94 -30.24 -7.05
C TYR A 133 -25.72 -31.56 -7.22
N LEU A 134 -25.76 -32.39 -6.17
CA LEU A 134 -26.55 -33.63 -6.15
C LEU A 134 -28.05 -33.34 -6.30
N LEU A 135 -28.58 -32.33 -5.61
CA LEU A 135 -29.99 -31.93 -5.69
C LEU A 135 -30.37 -31.43 -7.09
N ASP A 136 -29.53 -30.60 -7.70
CA ASP A 136 -29.76 -30.07 -9.04
C ASP A 136 -29.69 -31.16 -10.11
N PHE A 137 -28.80 -32.14 -9.95
CA PHE A 137 -28.75 -33.31 -10.83
C PHE A 137 -30.03 -34.15 -10.73
N ARG A 138 -30.52 -34.42 -9.51
CA ARG A 138 -31.78 -35.16 -9.30
C ARG A 138 -32.98 -34.45 -9.94
N ARG A 139 -32.94 -33.11 -10.00
CA ARG A 139 -33.97 -32.29 -10.68
C ARG A 139 -33.85 -32.28 -12.20
N ASN A 140 -32.63 -32.40 -12.75
CA ASN A 140 -32.36 -32.29 -14.19
C ASN A 140 -31.43 -33.41 -14.72
N PRO A 141 -31.86 -34.68 -14.69
CA PRO A 141 -31.01 -35.83 -15.05
C PRO A 141 -30.60 -35.86 -16.52
N MET A 142 -31.36 -35.22 -17.42
CA MET A 142 -31.09 -35.18 -18.87
C MET A 142 -29.94 -34.24 -19.28
N LYS A 143 -29.51 -33.31 -18.41
CA LYS A 143 -28.51 -32.26 -18.76
C LYS A 143 -27.07 -32.62 -18.42
N ARG A 144 -26.83 -33.59 -17.55
CA ARG A 144 -25.48 -33.89 -17.04
C ARG A 144 -25.03 -35.30 -17.42
N LYS A 145 -23.76 -35.40 -17.82
CA LYS A 145 -23.14 -36.64 -18.30
C LYS A 145 -22.87 -37.54 -17.08
N HIS A 146 -23.23 -38.82 -17.20
CA HIS A 146 -22.89 -39.95 -16.32
C HIS A 146 -23.60 -40.10 -14.96
N PRO A 147 -24.54 -41.05 -14.83
CA PRO A 147 -25.08 -41.54 -13.54
C PRO A 147 -24.01 -42.03 -12.56
N THR A 148 -22.87 -42.51 -13.09
CA THR A 148 -21.73 -42.98 -12.30
C THR A 148 -21.08 -41.85 -11.49
N ILE A 149 -21.00 -40.63 -12.04
CA ILE A 149 -20.49 -39.46 -11.31
C ILE A 149 -21.34 -39.19 -10.08
N MET A 150 -22.66 -39.24 -10.24
CA MET A 150 -23.60 -39.06 -9.14
C MET A 150 -23.42 -40.13 -8.06
N HIS A 151 -23.28 -41.39 -8.46
CA HIS A 151 -23.12 -42.49 -7.50
C HIS A 151 -21.84 -42.35 -6.68
N HIS A 152 -20.70 -42.03 -7.32
CA HIS A 152 -19.44 -41.81 -6.61
C HIS A 152 -19.48 -40.58 -5.70
N LEU A 153 -20.09 -39.48 -6.16
CA LEU A 153 -20.22 -38.25 -5.37
C LEU A 153 -21.16 -38.45 -4.17
N GLU A 154 -22.31 -39.11 -4.37
CA GLU A 154 -23.26 -39.42 -3.31
C GLU A 154 -22.65 -40.35 -2.25
N TYR A 155 -21.90 -41.37 -2.68
CA TYR A 155 -21.17 -42.24 -1.77
C TYR A 155 -20.16 -41.46 -0.92
N PHE A 156 -19.38 -40.59 -1.56
CA PHE A 156 -18.41 -39.73 -0.89
C PHE A 156 -19.07 -38.78 0.14
N VAL A 157 -20.14 -38.09 -0.25
CA VAL A 157 -20.86 -37.15 0.62
C VAL A 157 -21.46 -37.89 1.82
N ASN A 158 -22.11 -39.04 1.60
CA ASN A 158 -22.68 -39.85 2.67
C ASN A 158 -21.61 -40.32 3.65
N PHE A 159 -20.42 -40.67 3.16
CA PHE A 159 -19.30 -41.04 4.00
C PHE A 159 -18.82 -39.86 4.85
N LEU A 160 -18.55 -38.69 4.26
CA LEU A 160 -18.11 -37.51 5.02
C LEU A 160 -19.13 -37.11 6.08
N GLN A 161 -20.42 -37.16 5.75
CA GLN A 161 -21.50 -36.87 6.71
C GLN A 161 -21.54 -37.83 7.89
N ARG A 162 -21.18 -39.10 7.68
CA ARG A 162 -21.12 -40.10 8.76
C ARG A 162 -19.85 -39.93 9.60
N GLU A 163 -18.69 -39.85 8.95
CA GLU A 163 -17.39 -39.76 9.59
C GLU A 163 -17.28 -38.50 10.45
N TYR A 164 -17.73 -37.35 9.93
CA TYR A 164 -17.65 -36.04 10.60
C TYR A 164 -18.99 -35.60 11.21
N SER A 165 -19.87 -36.55 11.53
CA SER A 165 -21.23 -36.24 12.00
C SER A 165 -21.28 -35.40 13.29
N ILE A 166 -20.27 -35.53 14.16
CA ILE A 166 -20.18 -34.75 15.40
C ILE A 166 -19.89 -33.28 15.07
N ASP A 167 -18.84 -33.04 14.29
CA ASP A 167 -18.40 -31.69 13.92
C ASP A 167 -19.47 -30.98 13.07
N LEU A 168 -20.13 -31.70 12.16
CA LEU A 168 -21.21 -31.16 11.34
C LEU A 168 -22.43 -30.74 12.18
N ARG A 169 -22.82 -31.53 13.19
CA ARG A 169 -23.90 -31.15 14.11
C ARG A 169 -23.52 -29.93 14.96
N GLU A 170 -22.28 -29.86 15.44
CA GLU A 170 -21.80 -28.69 16.17
C GLU A 170 -21.83 -27.44 15.28
N LEU A 171 -21.35 -27.56 14.04
CA LEU A 171 -21.33 -26.48 13.06
C LEU A 171 -22.74 -25.97 12.76
N GLU A 172 -23.71 -26.85 12.53
CA GLU A 172 -25.11 -26.48 12.28
C GLU A 172 -25.69 -25.67 13.45
N VAL A 173 -25.55 -26.17 14.69
CA VAL A 173 -26.07 -25.51 15.90
C VAL A 173 -25.41 -24.15 16.13
N LEU A 174 -24.09 -24.05 15.98
CA LEU A 174 -23.37 -22.80 16.22
C LEU A 174 -23.67 -21.76 15.12
N LYS A 175 -23.78 -22.20 13.86
CA LYS A 175 -24.06 -21.32 12.73
C LYS A 175 -25.44 -20.66 12.83
N GLU A 176 -26.45 -21.37 13.32
CA GLU A 176 -27.79 -20.79 13.59
C GLU A 176 -27.73 -19.63 14.60
N GLN A 177 -26.78 -19.68 15.54
CA GLN A 177 -26.57 -18.65 16.55
C GLN A 177 -25.57 -17.56 16.11
N GLY A 178 -25.02 -17.67 14.91
CA GLY A 178 -23.93 -16.80 14.43
C GLY A 178 -22.62 -16.97 15.20
N LEU A 179 -22.45 -18.13 15.85
CA LEU A 179 -21.28 -18.52 16.62
C LEU A 179 -20.41 -19.52 15.84
N ILE A 180 -19.16 -19.69 16.27
CA ILE A 180 -18.24 -20.69 15.74
C ILE A 180 -17.22 -21.09 16.82
N SER A 181 -16.79 -22.36 16.82
CA SER A 181 -15.66 -22.83 17.63
C SER A 181 -14.39 -22.95 16.77
N PHE A 182 -13.22 -22.94 17.40
CA PHE A 182 -11.95 -22.85 16.67
C PHE A 182 -11.74 -24.00 15.68
N TYR A 183 -11.99 -25.25 16.09
CA TYR A 183 -11.68 -26.44 15.29
C TYR A 183 -12.62 -26.67 14.09
N ILE A 184 -13.75 -25.98 14.03
CA ILE A 184 -14.72 -26.10 12.93
C ILE A 184 -14.78 -24.84 12.07
N LEU A 185 -13.76 -23.97 12.15
CA LEU A 185 -13.67 -22.75 11.34
C LEU A 185 -13.78 -23.03 9.83
N TRP A 186 -13.36 -24.21 9.38
CA TRP A 186 -13.49 -24.66 7.99
C TRP A 186 -14.95 -24.64 7.50
N GLY A 187 -15.92 -24.77 8.39
CA GLY A 187 -17.35 -24.75 8.07
C GLY A 187 -17.90 -23.38 7.67
N VAL A 188 -17.15 -22.30 7.94
CA VAL A 188 -17.50 -20.93 7.53
C VAL A 188 -16.42 -20.27 6.66
N MET A 189 -15.16 -20.72 6.76
CA MET A 189 -14.03 -20.24 5.97
C MET A 189 -13.86 -21.05 4.68
N ILE A 190 -14.79 -20.88 3.75
CA ILE A 190 -14.79 -21.63 2.50
C ILE A 190 -13.87 -20.92 1.48
N PRO A 191 -12.91 -21.60 0.86
CA PRO A 191 -12.11 -21.00 -0.19
C PRO A 191 -12.95 -20.42 -1.34
N GLY A 192 -12.47 -19.31 -1.93
CA GLY A 192 -13.19 -18.48 -2.89
C GLY A 192 -14.13 -17.45 -2.24
N THR A 193 -14.43 -17.56 -0.94
CA THR A 193 -15.29 -16.57 -0.27
C THR A 193 -14.57 -15.26 -0.02
N ILE A 194 -15.33 -14.17 -0.10
CA ILE A 194 -14.86 -12.85 0.28
C ILE A 194 -14.94 -12.71 1.79
N LEU A 195 -13.81 -12.37 2.40
CA LEU A 195 -13.66 -12.14 3.83
C LEU A 195 -13.53 -10.64 4.10
N VAL A 196 -14.15 -10.19 5.19
CA VAL A 196 -13.88 -8.91 5.83
C VAL A 196 -12.59 -9.06 6.63
N SER A 197 -11.65 -8.15 6.40
CA SER A 197 -10.40 -8.06 7.17
C SER A 197 -10.08 -6.59 7.46
N THR A 198 -9.00 -6.37 8.20
CA THR A 198 -8.46 -5.03 8.49
C THR A 198 -7.06 -4.94 7.94
N ASP A 199 -6.76 -3.83 7.28
CA ASP A 199 -5.41 -3.60 6.78
C ASP A 199 -4.43 -3.32 7.93
N GLU A 200 -3.30 -4.04 7.97
CA GLU A 200 -2.33 -3.93 9.07
C GLU A 200 -1.69 -2.55 9.19
N VAL A 201 -1.61 -1.78 8.09
CA VAL A 201 -0.96 -0.48 8.07
C VAL A 201 -1.99 0.63 8.25
N THR A 202 -3.00 0.69 7.38
CA THR A 202 -3.98 1.79 7.41
C THR A 202 -5.01 1.63 8.51
N GLN A 203 -5.20 0.41 9.03
CA GLN A 203 -6.27 0.02 9.95
C GLN A 203 -7.68 0.17 9.33
N ASP A 204 -7.76 0.36 8.01
CA ASP A 204 -9.04 0.44 7.32
C ASP A 204 -9.57 -0.97 7.06
N SER A 205 -10.89 -1.13 7.15
CA SER A 205 -11.53 -2.38 6.72
C SER A 205 -11.32 -2.61 5.23
N CYS A 206 -11.07 -3.85 4.83
CA CYS A 206 -10.87 -4.26 3.45
C CYS A 206 -11.48 -5.64 3.19
N PHE A 207 -11.73 -5.92 1.92
CA PHE A 207 -12.12 -7.25 1.48
C PHE A 207 -10.92 -7.98 0.87
N VAL A 208 -10.83 -9.26 1.18
CA VAL A 208 -9.85 -10.19 0.63
C VAL A 208 -10.58 -11.47 0.24
N ARG A 209 -10.09 -12.21 -0.75
CA ARG A 209 -10.66 -13.51 -1.13
C ARG A 209 -9.84 -14.63 -0.51
N LEU A 210 -10.49 -15.61 0.12
CA LEU A 210 -9.82 -16.75 0.72
C LEU A 210 -9.30 -17.69 -0.37
N VAL A 211 -8.01 -18.00 -0.36
CA VAL A 211 -7.41 -18.99 -1.27
C VAL A 211 -7.32 -20.35 -0.58
N SER A 212 -6.74 -20.39 0.62
CA SER A 212 -6.61 -21.61 1.41
C SER A 212 -6.54 -21.29 2.90
N MET A 213 -6.82 -22.31 3.71
CA MET A 213 -6.73 -22.22 5.17
C MET A 213 -6.06 -23.48 5.71
N GLU A 214 -5.08 -23.29 6.60
CA GLU A 214 -4.30 -24.37 7.19
C GLU A 214 -4.21 -24.19 8.71
N TRP A 215 -4.43 -25.26 9.45
CA TRP A 215 -4.17 -25.27 10.89
C TRP A 215 -2.67 -25.36 11.17
N CYS A 216 -2.18 -24.53 12.08
CA CYS A 216 -0.78 -24.45 12.47
C CYS A 216 -0.63 -24.67 13.97
N GLU A 217 0.26 -25.60 14.34
CA GLU A 217 0.65 -25.83 15.73
C GLU A 217 1.35 -24.62 16.35
N SER A 218 1.39 -24.58 17.68
CA SER A 218 2.14 -23.57 18.41
C SER A 218 3.64 -23.66 18.10
N SER A 219 4.25 -22.51 17.83
CA SER A 219 5.68 -22.33 17.64
C SER A 219 6.24 -21.34 18.66
N LEU A 220 7.57 -21.17 18.68
CA LEU A 220 8.22 -20.15 19.51
C LEU A 220 7.73 -18.72 19.22
N ARG A 221 7.26 -18.44 18.00
CA ARG A 221 6.81 -17.10 17.59
C ARG A 221 5.32 -16.90 17.73
N PHE A 222 4.52 -17.96 17.56
CA PHE A 222 3.07 -17.85 17.46
C PHE A 222 2.39 -19.00 18.20
N PRO A 223 1.30 -18.73 18.95
CA PRO A 223 0.45 -19.78 19.50
C PRO A 223 -0.23 -20.58 18.38
N GLU A 224 -0.92 -21.67 18.74
CA GLU A 224 -1.77 -22.43 17.83
C GLU A 224 -2.77 -21.49 17.12
N HIS A 225 -2.86 -21.58 15.78
CA HIS A 225 -3.65 -20.66 14.96
C HIS A 225 -4.04 -21.30 13.62
N TYR A 226 -5.04 -20.74 12.95
CA TYR A 226 -5.24 -20.96 11.52
C TYR A 226 -4.48 -19.89 10.73
N SER A 227 -3.79 -20.34 9.69
CA SER A 227 -3.14 -19.53 8.68
C SER A 227 -4.04 -19.47 7.45
N LEU A 228 -4.41 -18.27 7.01
CA LEU A 228 -5.30 -18.04 5.88
C LEU A 228 -4.49 -17.39 4.77
N LEU A 229 -4.27 -18.09 3.66
CA LEU A 229 -3.77 -17.47 2.45
C LEU A 229 -4.94 -16.73 1.79
N VAL A 230 -4.79 -15.43 1.62
CA VAL A 230 -5.80 -14.59 1.00
C VAL A 230 -5.20 -13.77 -0.12
N GLU A 231 -6.05 -13.45 -1.08
CA GLU A 231 -5.69 -12.63 -2.23
C GLU A 231 -6.52 -11.34 -2.26
N TYR A 232 -5.92 -10.30 -2.84
CA TYR A 232 -6.51 -8.98 -3.01
C TYR A 232 -5.94 -8.34 -4.27
N ILE A 233 -6.57 -7.25 -4.72
CA ILE A 233 -6.18 -6.58 -5.94
C ILE A 233 -5.31 -5.38 -5.62
N ASP A 234 -4.24 -5.23 -6.40
CA ASP A 234 -3.33 -4.11 -6.32
C ASP A 234 -2.79 -3.78 -7.73
N ILE A 235 -2.08 -2.66 -7.87
CA ILE A 235 -1.51 -2.21 -9.15
C ILE A 235 0.00 -2.07 -9.04
N VAL A 236 0.72 -2.61 -10.04
CA VAL A 236 2.15 -2.40 -10.27
C VAL A 236 2.31 -1.97 -11.73
N ASP A 237 3.09 -0.92 -11.98
CA ASP A 237 3.35 -0.37 -13.33
C ASP A 237 2.08 -0.06 -14.13
N GLY A 238 1.07 0.50 -13.45
CA GLY A 238 -0.23 0.85 -14.06
C GLY A 238 -1.10 -0.36 -14.44
N LYS A 239 -0.67 -1.58 -14.12
CA LYS A 239 -1.40 -2.82 -14.39
C LYS A 239 -1.94 -3.44 -13.10
N PRO A 240 -3.27 -3.67 -13.01
CA PRO A 240 -3.84 -4.39 -11.90
C PRO A 240 -3.50 -5.88 -11.96
N GLY A 241 -3.35 -6.48 -10.80
CA GLY A 241 -3.21 -7.92 -10.65
C GLY A 241 -3.52 -8.35 -9.23
N ILE A 242 -3.27 -9.62 -8.97
CA ILE A 242 -3.59 -10.27 -7.71
C ILE A 242 -2.33 -10.34 -6.86
N ALA A 243 -2.39 -9.75 -5.68
CA ALA A 243 -1.40 -9.90 -4.63
C ALA A 243 -1.92 -10.86 -3.55
N GLU A 244 -1.01 -11.58 -2.91
CA GLU A 244 -1.32 -12.52 -1.84
C GLU A 244 -0.74 -12.06 -0.50
N ARG A 245 -1.42 -12.43 0.58
CA ARG A 245 -0.89 -12.29 1.94
C ARG A 245 -1.44 -13.39 2.84
N THR A 246 -0.76 -13.61 3.96
CA THR A 246 -1.17 -14.58 4.97
C THR A 246 -1.77 -13.87 6.18
N LEU A 247 -3.03 -14.13 6.48
CA LEU A 247 -3.71 -13.70 7.70
C LEU A 247 -3.69 -14.81 8.75
N ARG A 248 -3.89 -14.46 10.03
CA ARG A 248 -3.88 -15.44 11.12
C ARG A 248 -5.11 -15.29 12.01
N ILE A 249 -5.71 -16.41 12.38
CA ILE A 249 -6.76 -16.48 13.41
C ILE A 249 -6.20 -17.28 14.59
N PRO A 250 -5.79 -16.60 15.69
CA PRO A 250 -5.28 -17.27 16.88
C PRO A 250 -6.33 -18.18 17.51
N LYS A 251 -5.89 -19.27 18.14
CA LYS A 251 -6.78 -20.13 18.92
C LYS A 251 -7.53 -19.35 19.99
N PHE A 252 -8.84 -19.56 20.03
CA PHE A 252 -9.72 -19.04 21.06
C PHE A 252 -10.42 -20.17 21.82
N LYS A 253 -10.92 -19.87 23.01
CA LYS A 253 -11.63 -20.82 23.87
C LYS A 253 -13.13 -20.68 23.69
N GLY A 254 -13.84 -21.81 23.64
CA GLY A 254 -15.29 -21.86 23.51
C GLY A 254 -15.78 -21.35 22.15
N ALA A 255 -17.09 -21.11 22.06
CA ALA A 255 -17.70 -20.52 20.88
C ALA A 255 -17.62 -18.98 20.91
N GLN A 256 -17.37 -18.37 19.76
CA GLN A 256 -17.34 -16.92 19.58
C GLN A 256 -18.24 -16.48 18.44
N LEU A 257 -18.73 -15.23 18.51
CA LEU A 257 -19.44 -14.62 17.39
C LEU A 257 -18.52 -14.54 16.17
N ILE A 258 -18.99 -15.01 15.02
CA ILE A 258 -18.20 -15.04 13.78
C ILE A 258 -17.69 -13.64 13.41
N ARG A 259 -18.53 -12.61 13.59
CA ARG A 259 -18.19 -11.20 13.35
C ARG A 259 -17.12 -10.62 14.29
N ASN A 260 -16.80 -11.29 15.40
CA ASN A 260 -15.75 -10.85 16.34
C ASN A 260 -14.38 -11.41 15.96
N LEU A 261 -14.31 -12.33 15.00
CA LEU A 261 -13.04 -12.83 14.48
C LEU A 261 -12.30 -11.68 13.76
N PRO A 262 -10.95 -11.68 13.79
CA PRO A 262 -10.15 -10.65 13.10
C PRO A 262 -10.36 -10.66 11.57
N THR A 263 -10.79 -11.80 11.03
CA THR A 263 -11.19 -11.95 9.64
C THR A 263 -12.35 -12.93 9.59
N TYR A 264 -13.40 -12.62 8.82
CA TYR A 264 -14.62 -13.44 8.75
C TYR A 264 -15.35 -13.24 7.42
N PRO A 265 -16.26 -14.16 7.01
CA PRO A 265 -16.93 -14.04 5.72
C PRO A 265 -17.87 -12.83 5.63
N ALA A 266 -17.82 -12.12 4.49
CA ALA A 266 -18.54 -10.85 4.29
C ALA A 266 -20.08 -10.97 4.38
N PHE A 267 -20.64 -12.15 4.13
CA PHE A 267 -22.08 -12.39 4.23
C PHE A 267 -22.62 -12.38 5.68
N TYR A 268 -21.74 -12.28 6.70
CA TYR A 268 -22.13 -12.02 8.09
C TYR A 268 -22.22 -10.51 8.42
N LEU A 269 -21.96 -9.62 7.46
CA LEU A 269 -22.17 -8.18 7.63
C LEU A 269 -23.66 -7.83 7.72
N ALA A 270 -24.01 -6.95 8.64
CA ALA A 270 -25.40 -6.46 8.77
C ALA A 270 -25.88 -5.68 7.52
N ASP A 271 -25.01 -4.88 6.90
CA ASP A 271 -25.27 -4.17 5.64
C ASP A 271 -24.24 -4.57 4.58
N GLU A 272 -24.25 -5.84 4.17
CA GLU A 272 -23.32 -6.37 3.17
C GLU A 272 -23.37 -5.56 1.86
N LYS A 273 -24.56 -5.21 1.38
CA LYS A 273 -24.74 -4.49 0.10
C LYS A 273 -24.24 -3.06 0.15
N GLY A 274 -24.42 -2.35 1.26
CA GLY A 274 -23.87 -1.00 1.46
C GLY A 274 -22.35 -1.03 1.56
N VAL A 275 -21.80 -1.95 2.35
CA VAL A 275 -20.34 -2.09 2.51
C VAL A 275 -19.68 -2.48 1.19
N ARG A 276 -20.22 -3.45 0.43
CA ARG A 276 -19.71 -3.80 -0.92
C ARG A 276 -19.64 -2.60 -1.85
N ARG A 277 -20.70 -1.78 -1.90
CA ARG A 277 -20.71 -0.55 -2.72
C ARG A 277 -19.65 0.44 -2.26
N SER A 278 -19.50 0.65 -0.95
CA SER A 278 -18.47 1.55 -0.41
C SER A 278 -17.05 1.05 -0.72
N MET A 279 -16.80 -0.25 -0.62
CA MET A 279 -15.50 -0.85 -0.94
C MET A 279 -15.18 -0.68 -2.43
N ALA A 280 -16.16 -0.93 -3.32
CA ALA A 280 -15.98 -0.74 -4.76
C ALA A 280 -15.75 0.73 -5.14
N GLN A 281 -16.45 1.68 -4.50
CA GLN A 281 -16.22 3.12 -4.70
C GLN A 281 -14.80 3.53 -4.26
N ARG A 282 -14.35 3.05 -3.10
CA ARG A 282 -12.98 3.28 -2.65
C ARG A 282 -11.97 2.69 -3.64
N GLY A 283 -12.16 1.44 -4.06
CA GLY A 283 -11.27 0.79 -5.02
C GLY A 283 -11.19 1.51 -6.37
N ARG A 284 -12.32 2.04 -6.89
CA ARG A 284 -12.31 2.90 -8.08
C ARG A 284 -11.45 4.15 -7.89
N ARG A 285 -11.62 4.85 -6.77
CA ARG A 285 -10.78 6.02 -6.44
C ARG A 285 -9.30 5.64 -6.33
N CYS A 286 -8.97 4.54 -5.66
CA CYS A 286 -7.58 4.14 -5.51
C CYS A 286 -6.97 3.73 -6.86
N HIS A 287 -7.72 2.99 -7.71
CA HIS A 287 -7.31 2.64 -9.07
C HIS A 287 -7.02 3.88 -9.93
N GLU A 288 -7.88 4.90 -9.88
CA GLU A 288 -7.66 6.17 -10.59
C GLU A 288 -6.40 6.89 -10.10
N LEU A 289 -6.15 6.90 -8.79
CA LEU A 289 -5.00 7.58 -8.18
C LEU A 289 -3.66 6.89 -8.47
N VAL A 290 -3.64 5.58 -8.74
CA VAL A 290 -2.39 4.81 -8.90
C VAL A 290 -2.17 4.23 -10.29
N LYS A 291 -3.07 4.50 -11.24
CA LYS A 291 -2.89 4.12 -12.66
C LYS A 291 -1.61 4.72 -13.24
N ASN A 292 -1.28 5.94 -12.83
CA ASN A 292 -0.03 6.65 -13.09
C ASN A 292 0.36 7.39 -11.80
N TRP A 293 1.50 8.08 -11.81
CA TRP A 293 1.80 9.01 -10.71
C TRP A 293 0.76 10.13 -10.65
N CYS A 294 0.43 10.60 -9.43
CA CYS A 294 -0.47 11.73 -9.25
C CYS A 294 -0.03 12.67 -8.13
N HIS A 295 -0.27 13.97 -8.33
CA HIS A 295 0.03 15.03 -7.37
C HIS A 295 -1.25 15.45 -6.64
N VAL A 296 -1.31 15.16 -5.34
CA VAL A 296 -2.51 15.32 -4.52
C VAL A 296 -2.20 15.98 -3.17
N LYS A 297 -3.24 16.41 -2.46
CA LYS A 297 -3.13 16.85 -1.07
C LYS A 297 -3.43 15.67 -0.15
N TYR A 298 -2.70 15.56 0.95
CA TYR A 298 -2.94 14.58 1.99
C TYR A 298 -3.04 15.25 3.35
N GLU A 299 -4.06 14.89 4.12
CA GLU A 299 -4.26 15.34 5.50
C GLU A 299 -4.68 14.14 6.37
N GLY A 300 -3.74 13.56 7.10
CA GLY A 300 -3.99 12.36 7.88
C GLY A 300 -2.73 11.72 8.45
N ILE A 301 -2.86 10.46 8.88
CA ILE A 301 -1.73 9.65 9.35
C ILE A 301 -1.23 8.79 8.19
N ALA A 302 0.00 9.02 7.77
CA ALA A 302 0.73 8.16 6.85
C ALA A 302 1.70 7.24 7.63
N HIS A 303 2.29 6.26 6.95
CA HIS A 303 3.16 5.28 7.59
C HIS A 303 4.50 5.18 6.86
N CYS A 304 5.59 5.20 7.62
CA CYS A 304 6.93 4.96 7.11
C CYS A 304 7.36 3.55 7.54
N GLY A 305 7.51 2.63 6.57
CA GLY A 305 8.03 1.30 6.85
C GLY A 305 9.56 1.28 6.90
N THR A 306 10.10 0.43 7.75
CA THR A 306 11.55 0.16 7.84
C THR A 306 11.77 -1.34 7.99
N VAL A 307 12.67 -1.89 7.19
CA VAL A 307 13.01 -3.32 7.24
C VAL A 307 13.71 -3.64 8.55
N THR A 308 13.26 -4.69 9.23
CA THR A 308 13.88 -5.27 10.42
C THR A 308 14.03 -6.77 10.24
N ASN A 309 14.79 -7.43 11.13
CA ASN A 309 14.96 -8.89 11.13
C ASN A 309 13.63 -9.67 11.24
N ASN A 310 12.57 -9.04 11.72
CA ASN A 310 11.24 -9.64 11.93
C ASN A 310 10.19 -9.14 10.92
N GLY A 311 10.60 -8.54 9.81
CA GLY A 311 9.73 -7.94 8.80
C GLY A 311 9.73 -6.41 8.81
N VAL A 312 8.73 -5.79 8.20
CA VAL A 312 8.63 -4.33 8.10
C VAL A 312 7.99 -3.76 9.37
N LYS A 313 8.67 -2.83 10.03
CA LYS A 313 8.11 -2.07 11.16
C LYS A 313 7.62 -0.72 10.66
N TYR A 314 6.41 -0.35 11.06
CA TYR A 314 5.78 0.90 10.64
C TYR A 314 5.83 1.97 11.71
N ARG A 315 6.22 3.18 11.32
CA ARG A 315 6.14 4.41 12.13
C ARG A 315 5.04 5.30 11.59
N LYS A 316 4.14 5.75 12.46
CA LYS A 316 3.07 6.72 12.13
C LYS A 316 3.66 8.11 11.91
N VAL A 317 3.21 8.79 10.86
CA VAL A 317 3.65 10.12 10.45
C VAL A 317 2.43 10.98 10.20
N ALA A 318 2.23 12.03 11.01
CA ALA A 318 1.21 13.02 10.73
C ALA A 318 1.64 13.86 9.51
N VAL A 319 0.80 13.90 8.49
CA VAL A 319 1.07 14.60 7.23
C VAL A 319 -0.08 15.55 6.94
N LYS A 320 0.26 16.81 6.69
CA LYS A 320 -0.63 17.84 6.14
C LYS A 320 0.13 18.59 5.06
N SER A 321 0.22 17.98 3.88
CA SER A 321 1.07 18.44 2.78
C SER A 321 0.53 17.99 1.44
N ARG A 322 1.08 18.57 0.37
CA ARG A 322 1.06 17.95 -0.95
C ARG A 322 1.98 16.74 -0.97
N VAL A 323 1.55 15.70 -1.69
CA VAL A 323 2.26 14.44 -1.86
C VAL A 323 2.18 14.01 -3.32
N VAL A 324 3.15 13.23 -3.76
CA VAL A 324 3.12 12.59 -5.09
C VAL A 324 2.93 11.10 -4.86
N LEU A 325 1.80 10.55 -5.27
CA LEU A 325 1.59 9.11 -5.27
C LEU A 325 2.28 8.54 -6.50
N ASP A 326 3.23 7.64 -6.28
CA ASP A 326 4.02 7.02 -7.33
C ASP A 326 4.61 5.73 -6.79
N ARG A 327 3.94 4.62 -7.08
CA ARG A 327 4.34 3.31 -6.59
C ARG A 327 5.65 2.84 -7.20
N GLU A 328 5.84 3.04 -8.49
CA GLU A 328 7.05 2.59 -9.20
C GLU A 328 8.30 3.22 -8.57
N MET A 329 8.26 4.54 -8.35
CA MET A 329 9.37 5.23 -7.70
C MET A 329 9.47 4.89 -6.21
N PHE A 330 8.36 4.59 -5.53
CA PHE A 330 8.40 4.06 -4.17
C PHE A 330 9.18 2.74 -4.13
N ASP A 331 8.90 1.81 -5.04
CA ASP A 331 9.58 0.51 -5.09
C ASP A 331 11.08 0.63 -5.42
N CYS A 332 11.47 1.63 -6.22
CA CYS A 332 12.87 1.90 -6.55
C CYS A 332 13.66 2.58 -5.42
N HIS A 333 13.02 3.44 -4.62
CA HIS A 333 13.74 4.36 -3.70
C HIS A 333 13.40 4.19 -2.22
N ALA A 334 12.29 3.54 -1.86
CA ALA A 334 11.95 3.27 -0.47
C ALA A 334 12.86 2.17 0.13
N SER A 335 12.85 2.05 1.45
CA SER A 335 13.67 1.06 2.15
C SER A 335 13.22 -0.40 1.95
N TYR A 336 12.04 -0.60 1.36
CA TYR A 336 11.45 -1.88 1.00
C TYR A 336 10.50 -1.69 -0.18
N ALA A 337 10.26 -2.78 -0.91
CA ALA A 337 9.29 -2.80 -1.99
C ALA A 337 7.87 -3.07 -1.46
N SER A 338 6.89 -2.50 -2.14
CA SER A 338 5.48 -2.83 -2.00
C SER A 338 5.21 -4.32 -2.33
N PRO A 339 4.04 -4.87 -1.95
CA PRO A 339 3.70 -6.27 -2.22
C PRO A 339 3.70 -6.60 -3.72
N ALA A 340 4.39 -7.67 -4.12
CA ALA A 340 4.43 -8.10 -5.51
C ALA A 340 3.10 -8.74 -5.97
N LEU A 341 2.76 -8.53 -7.24
CA LEU A 341 1.66 -9.24 -7.91
C LEU A 341 2.11 -10.67 -8.23
N LYS A 342 1.29 -11.65 -7.84
CA LYS A 342 1.52 -13.08 -8.08
C LYS A 342 0.88 -13.55 -9.37
N LEU A 343 -0.38 -13.15 -9.57
CA LEU A 343 -1.19 -13.55 -10.71
C LEU A 343 -1.78 -12.32 -11.39
N ASP A 344 -2.22 -12.49 -12.63
CA ASP A 344 -3.13 -11.53 -13.24
C ASP A 344 -4.57 -11.72 -12.76
N LEU A 345 -5.46 -10.82 -13.20
CA LEU A 345 -6.86 -10.81 -12.80
C LEU A 345 -7.63 -12.07 -13.26
N ASP A 346 -7.12 -12.79 -14.27
CA ASP A 346 -7.71 -14.04 -14.77
C ASP A 346 -7.14 -15.27 -14.05
N GLY A 347 -6.15 -15.08 -13.17
CA GLY A 347 -5.54 -16.12 -12.38
C GLY A 347 -4.35 -16.83 -13.02
N ASN A 348 -3.82 -16.28 -14.10
CA ASN A 348 -2.64 -16.79 -14.78
C ASN A 348 -1.38 -16.08 -14.26
N GLU A 349 -0.20 -16.55 -14.69
CA GLU A 349 1.04 -15.83 -14.44
C GLU A 349 0.97 -14.40 -15.00
N PHE A 350 1.32 -13.44 -14.16
CA PHE A 350 1.29 -12.03 -14.51
C PHE A 350 2.21 -11.73 -15.69
N SER A 351 1.67 -11.14 -16.77
CA SER A 351 2.43 -10.92 -18.00
C SER A 351 2.08 -9.61 -18.69
N ALA A 352 2.83 -9.25 -19.73
CA ALA A 352 2.56 -8.06 -20.52
C ALA A 352 1.17 -8.07 -21.20
N ARG A 353 0.61 -9.27 -21.45
CA ARG A 353 -0.68 -9.48 -22.14
C ARG A 353 -1.88 -9.49 -21.18
N SER A 354 -1.63 -9.47 -19.87
CA SER A 354 -2.69 -9.47 -18.86
C SER A 354 -3.59 -8.24 -19.01
N ARG A 355 -4.89 -8.44 -18.84
CA ARG A 355 -5.88 -7.35 -18.97
C ARG A 355 -5.69 -6.28 -17.90
N THR A 356 -6.13 -5.07 -18.20
CA THR A 356 -6.01 -3.90 -17.31
C THR A 356 -7.35 -3.34 -16.83
N GLU A 357 -8.45 -3.81 -17.42
CA GLU A 357 -9.81 -3.41 -17.05
C GLU A 357 -10.26 -4.23 -15.85
N LEU A 358 -10.81 -3.56 -14.85
CA LEU A 358 -11.34 -4.16 -13.62
C LEU A 358 -12.86 -4.24 -13.66
N GLU A 359 -13.40 -5.37 -13.21
CA GLU A 359 -14.83 -5.57 -12.99
C GLU A 359 -15.29 -4.99 -11.65
N GLU A 360 -16.61 -4.86 -11.45
CA GLU A 360 -17.17 -4.27 -10.24
C GLU A 360 -16.83 -5.06 -8.96
N GLU A 361 -16.80 -6.40 -9.06
CA GLU A 361 -16.39 -7.29 -7.95
C GLU A 361 -14.88 -7.22 -7.66
N GLU A 362 -14.09 -6.77 -8.62
CA GLU A 362 -12.64 -6.63 -8.47
C GLU A 362 -12.29 -5.32 -7.75
N PHE A 363 -13.02 -4.24 -8.04
CA PHE A 363 -12.83 -2.97 -7.33
C PHE A 363 -13.03 -3.10 -5.82
N MET A 364 -13.93 -3.97 -5.36
CA MET A 364 -14.14 -4.14 -3.92
C MET A 364 -12.99 -4.87 -3.20
N LEU A 365 -12.12 -5.59 -3.93
CA LEU A 365 -10.93 -6.27 -3.40
C LEU A 365 -9.67 -5.40 -3.47
N PHE A 366 -9.79 -4.15 -3.90
CA PHE A 366 -8.66 -3.27 -4.07
C PHE A 366 -8.06 -2.84 -2.72
N SER A 367 -6.73 -2.87 -2.64
CA SER A 367 -5.98 -2.46 -1.44
C SER A 367 -6.29 -1.00 -1.05
N PRO A 368 -6.53 -0.69 0.25
CA PRO A 368 -6.74 0.69 0.70
C PRO A 368 -5.43 1.50 0.78
N ARG A 369 -4.27 0.86 0.58
CA ARG A 369 -2.93 1.46 0.69
C ARG A 369 -2.54 2.15 -0.60
N LEU A 370 -1.94 3.32 -0.47
CA LEU A 370 -1.32 4.06 -1.57
C LEU A 370 0.14 4.33 -1.23
N TYR A 371 1.01 4.34 -2.22
CA TYR A 371 2.46 4.51 -2.04
C TYR A 371 2.92 5.80 -2.69
N GLY A 372 3.76 6.58 -2.02
CA GLY A 372 4.23 7.84 -2.59
C GLY A 372 5.22 8.61 -1.76
N PHE A 373 5.54 9.82 -2.24
CA PHE A 373 6.52 10.72 -1.67
C PHE A 373 5.87 11.94 -1.02
N CYS A 374 6.22 12.20 0.25
CA CYS A 374 5.77 13.38 0.97
C CYS A 374 6.73 14.55 0.74
N LEU A 375 6.34 15.52 -0.10
CA LEU A 375 7.20 16.64 -0.52
C LEU A 375 7.74 17.48 0.64
N SER A 376 6.92 17.76 1.66
CA SER A 376 7.35 18.59 2.79
C SER A 376 8.35 17.91 3.71
N ARG A 377 8.29 16.57 3.81
CA ARG A 377 9.17 15.78 4.70
C ARG A 377 10.34 15.15 3.94
N ARG A 378 10.18 14.98 2.63
CA ARG A 378 11.09 14.30 1.71
C ARG A 378 11.28 12.83 2.10
N GLU A 379 10.18 12.18 2.43
CA GLU A 379 10.13 10.79 2.87
C GLU A 379 9.13 10.00 2.00
N TRP A 380 9.49 8.77 1.65
CA TRP A 380 8.58 7.78 1.06
C TRP A 380 7.67 7.21 2.14
N LEU A 381 6.36 7.22 1.90
CA LEU A 381 5.33 6.83 2.87
C LEU A 381 4.21 6.02 2.21
N GLU A 382 3.51 5.25 3.04
CA GLU A 382 2.22 4.63 2.73
C GLU A 382 1.07 5.52 3.24
N PHE A 383 0.09 5.77 2.39
CA PHE A 383 -1.03 6.68 2.60
C PHE A 383 -2.36 5.93 2.59
N ARG A 384 -3.35 6.46 3.31
CA ARG A 384 -4.72 5.97 3.26
C ARG A 384 -5.48 6.63 2.12
N CYS A 385 -6.14 5.83 1.28
CA CYS A 385 -6.90 6.35 0.13
C CYS A 385 -8.03 7.32 0.51
N VAL A 386 -8.61 7.17 1.70
CA VAL A 386 -9.69 8.03 2.22
C VAL A 386 -9.22 9.44 2.66
N ASP A 387 -7.94 9.59 3.00
CA ASP A 387 -7.35 10.86 3.46
C ASP A 387 -6.73 11.68 2.32
N VAL A 388 -6.76 11.14 1.09
CA VAL A 388 -6.30 11.83 -0.12
C VAL A 388 -7.37 12.80 -0.60
N MET A 389 -6.97 14.04 -0.85
CA MET A 389 -7.83 15.13 -1.29
C MET A 389 -7.32 15.74 -2.60
N ASP A 390 -8.23 16.27 -3.40
CA ASP A 390 -7.87 17.07 -4.55
C ASP A 390 -7.20 18.38 -4.09
N ILE A 391 -6.26 18.87 -4.90
CA ILE A 391 -5.58 20.13 -4.60
C ILE A 391 -6.51 21.29 -5.00
N GLU A 392 -6.83 22.14 -4.03
CA GLU A 392 -7.49 23.41 -4.30
C GLU A 392 -6.50 24.39 -4.93
N TRP A 393 -6.64 24.61 -6.23
CA TRP A 393 -5.82 25.55 -6.98
C TRP A 393 -6.44 26.95 -6.89
N ASN A 394 -5.68 27.92 -6.37
CA ASN A 394 -6.06 29.32 -6.32
C ASN A 394 -5.15 30.14 -7.28
N PRO A 395 -5.58 30.34 -8.54
CA PRO A 395 -4.80 31.05 -9.54
C PRO A 395 -4.66 32.55 -9.23
N GLU A 396 -5.62 33.14 -8.49
CA GLU A 396 -5.61 34.57 -8.12
C GLU A 396 -4.45 34.95 -7.21
N LEU A 397 -3.86 33.98 -6.49
CA LEU A 397 -2.70 34.23 -5.63
C LEU A 397 -1.49 34.74 -6.41
N PHE A 398 -1.30 34.30 -7.66
CA PHE A 398 -0.21 34.78 -8.50
C PHE A 398 -0.46 36.22 -8.97
N ASP A 399 -1.71 36.56 -9.25
CA ASP A 399 -2.08 37.92 -9.65
C ASP A 399 -1.95 38.90 -8.48
N GLN A 400 -2.19 38.45 -7.24
CA GLN A 400 -1.96 39.20 -6.00
C GLN A 400 -0.49 39.41 -5.64
N LEU A 401 0.44 38.70 -6.29
CA LEU A 401 1.86 38.84 -6.00
C LEU A 401 2.36 40.21 -6.47
N GLU A 402 3.10 40.93 -5.64
CA GLU A 402 3.65 42.24 -6.04
C GLU A 402 4.95 42.06 -6.83
N LEU A 403 4.79 41.75 -8.11
CA LEU A 403 5.88 41.68 -9.10
C LEU A 403 5.51 42.53 -10.33
N PRO A 404 6.50 43.11 -11.03
CA PRO A 404 6.28 43.77 -12.31
C PRO A 404 5.53 42.85 -13.29
N LEU A 405 4.57 43.42 -14.04
CA LEU A 405 3.75 42.68 -15.00
C LEU A 405 4.58 41.91 -16.03
N GLU A 406 5.67 42.50 -16.51
CA GLU A 406 6.60 41.87 -17.46
C GLU A 406 7.27 40.63 -16.85
N THR A 407 7.73 40.72 -15.60
CA THR A 407 8.30 39.59 -14.87
C THR A 407 7.28 38.48 -14.68
N LYS A 408 6.04 38.83 -14.33
CA LYS A 408 4.96 37.85 -14.17
C LYS A 408 4.63 37.12 -15.47
N ALA A 409 4.49 37.87 -16.56
CA ALA A 409 4.22 37.32 -17.89
C ALA A 409 5.37 36.42 -18.35
N PHE A 410 6.62 36.85 -18.13
CA PHE A 410 7.81 36.09 -18.46
C PHE A 410 7.87 34.76 -17.69
N VAL A 411 7.74 34.78 -16.35
CA VAL A 411 7.76 33.55 -15.55
C VAL A 411 6.61 32.62 -15.94
N ARG A 412 5.39 33.13 -16.17
CA ARG A 412 4.26 32.33 -16.66
C ARG A 412 4.59 31.65 -17.99
N SER A 413 5.11 32.41 -18.97
CA SER A 413 5.44 31.88 -20.29
C SER A 413 6.53 30.81 -20.27
N MET A 414 7.50 30.90 -19.35
CA MET A 414 8.54 29.87 -19.21
C MET A 414 7.98 28.57 -18.65
N VAL A 415 7.18 28.65 -17.58
CA VAL A 415 6.63 27.43 -16.97
C VAL A 415 5.61 26.78 -17.91
N GLU A 416 4.81 27.55 -18.65
CA GLU A 416 3.85 27.00 -19.64
C GLU A 416 4.54 26.48 -20.91
N GLY A 417 5.57 27.18 -21.42
CA GLY A 417 6.27 26.83 -22.67
C GLY A 417 7.10 25.53 -22.58
N GLN A 418 7.62 25.21 -21.40
CA GLN A 418 8.33 23.96 -21.11
C GLN A 418 7.44 22.71 -21.25
N TYR A 419 6.12 22.86 -21.09
CA TYR A 419 5.19 21.72 -21.12
C TYR A 419 4.51 21.52 -22.48
N GLN A 420 4.61 22.48 -23.40
CA GLN A 420 4.02 22.36 -24.75
C GLN A 420 4.99 21.87 -25.83
N ASN A 421 6.30 21.93 -25.60
CA ASN A 421 7.31 21.40 -26.52
C ASN A 421 7.99 20.16 -25.95
N GLU A 422 7.82 19.01 -26.59
CA GLU A 422 8.58 17.78 -26.29
C GLU A 422 10.07 17.90 -26.67
N HIS A 423 10.51 19.03 -27.24
CA HIS A 423 11.89 19.26 -27.66
C HIS A 423 12.39 20.61 -27.12
N SER A 424 13.35 20.52 -26.18
CA SER A 424 14.34 21.53 -25.77
C SER A 424 13.85 22.87 -25.21
N ALA A 425 14.12 23.11 -23.92
CA ALA A 425 15.01 24.19 -23.47
C ALA A 425 15.44 23.89 -22.01
N GLU A 426 16.74 23.94 -21.71
CA GLU A 426 17.28 23.88 -20.35
C GLU A 426 17.15 25.27 -19.71
N LEU A 427 16.55 25.41 -18.51
CA LEU A 427 16.39 26.71 -17.86
C LEU A 427 16.52 26.63 -16.33
N ASP A 428 17.68 27.03 -15.83
CA ASP A 428 18.00 27.23 -14.41
C ASP A 428 17.92 28.72 -14.00
N PHE A 429 17.31 29.00 -12.84
CA PHE A 429 16.92 30.35 -12.39
C PHE A 429 17.35 30.64 -10.94
N VAL A 430 17.93 31.82 -10.61
CA VAL A 430 18.24 32.25 -9.21
C VAL A 430 17.43 33.46 -8.73
N LEU A 431 16.73 33.32 -7.60
CA LEU A 431 15.85 34.30 -6.94
C LEU A 431 16.44 34.87 -5.65
N GLY A 432 16.08 36.12 -5.35
CA GLY A 432 16.17 36.68 -3.99
C GLY A 432 14.95 36.32 -3.12
N LYS A 433 15.09 36.54 -1.81
CA LYS A 433 14.32 35.96 -0.69
C LYS A 433 12.79 36.21 -0.68
N GLY A 434 12.04 35.14 -0.36
CA GLY A 434 10.90 35.18 0.58
C GLY A 434 9.47 35.17 0.01
N SER A 435 8.76 34.04 0.19
CA SER A 435 7.29 33.83 0.14
C SER A 435 6.53 34.17 -1.15
N GLY A 436 7.10 34.93 -2.08
CA GLY A 436 6.40 35.34 -3.30
C GLY A 436 6.31 34.27 -4.38
N LEU A 437 7.29 33.37 -4.46
CA LEU A 437 7.38 32.42 -5.58
C LEU A 437 6.60 31.11 -5.39
N ILE A 438 6.12 30.85 -4.17
CA ILE A 438 5.26 29.69 -3.86
C ILE A 438 3.96 29.75 -4.70
N PHE A 439 3.60 30.93 -5.20
CA PHE A 439 2.33 31.19 -5.89
C PHE A 439 2.34 30.94 -7.40
N ASN A 440 3.48 30.89 -8.09
CA ASN A 440 3.50 30.65 -9.54
C ASN A 440 3.13 29.18 -9.88
N LEU A 441 3.58 28.24 -9.05
CA LEU A 441 3.36 26.80 -9.24
C LEU A 441 1.93 26.34 -8.93
N HIS A 442 1.09 27.27 -8.48
CA HIS A 442 -0.34 27.06 -8.35
C HIS A 442 -1.07 27.11 -9.70
N VAL A 443 -0.43 27.66 -10.74
CA VAL A 443 -1.03 27.81 -12.08
C VAL A 443 -0.74 26.60 -12.97
N THR A 444 0.46 26.01 -12.89
CA THR A 444 0.90 24.94 -13.80
C THR A 444 0.62 23.53 -13.30
N ARG A 445 -0.02 23.40 -12.13
CA ARG A 445 -0.40 22.13 -11.47
C ARG A 445 0.76 21.17 -11.16
N SER A 446 2.00 21.60 -11.35
CA SER A 446 3.21 20.82 -11.08
C SER A 446 3.55 20.77 -9.58
N PRO A 447 4.16 19.67 -9.10
CA PRO A 447 4.72 19.62 -7.75
C PRO A 447 5.83 20.67 -7.57
N LEU A 448 5.80 21.38 -6.43
CA LEU A 448 6.93 22.19 -5.97
C LEU A 448 7.73 21.35 -4.98
N TRP A 449 8.98 21.06 -5.32
CA TRP A 449 9.89 20.33 -4.44
C TRP A 449 10.94 21.28 -3.87
N MET A 450 10.79 21.64 -2.60
CA MET A 450 11.76 22.48 -1.89
C MET A 450 12.87 21.64 -1.27
N ILE A 451 14.12 22.07 -1.47
CA ILE A 451 15.34 21.40 -1.07
C ILE A 451 16.23 22.43 -0.40
N GLY A 452 16.69 22.14 0.81
CA GLY A 452 17.61 23.01 1.55
C GLY A 452 19.02 22.47 1.53
N ALA A 453 19.96 23.27 2.05
CA ALA A 453 21.37 22.89 2.08
C ALA A 453 21.70 21.67 2.95
N GLY A 454 20.85 21.34 3.92
CA GLY A 454 21.03 20.13 4.72
C GLY A 454 20.80 18.83 3.93
N ASP A 455 20.12 18.89 2.78
CA ASP A 455 19.61 17.68 2.11
C ASP A 455 20.58 17.08 1.09
N LEU A 456 21.45 17.92 0.50
CA LEU A 456 22.41 17.47 -0.51
C LEU A 456 23.59 16.70 0.10
N GLY A 457 23.80 16.82 1.41
CA GLY A 457 24.87 16.17 2.14
C GLY A 457 26.19 16.96 2.15
N THR A 458 27.22 16.36 2.74
CA THR A 458 28.48 17.05 3.10
C THR A 458 29.69 16.61 2.26
N THR A 459 29.48 15.81 1.22
CA THR A 459 30.55 15.30 0.35
C THR A 459 30.18 15.45 -1.12
N ALA A 460 31.18 15.56 -2.00
CA ALA A 460 30.93 15.69 -3.43
C ALA A 460 30.14 14.50 -4.01
N ALA A 461 30.44 13.28 -3.56
CA ALA A 461 29.73 12.07 -3.99
C ALA A 461 28.28 12.02 -3.49
N SER A 462 28.02 12.42 -2.24
CA SER A 462 26.64 12.46 -1.72
C SER A 462 25.81 13.50 -2.46
N VAL A 463 26.35 14.70 -2.69
CA VAL A 463 25.68 15.77 -3.43
C VAL A 463 25.36 15.32 -4.85
N ASP A 464 26.31 14.67 -5.51
CA ASP A 464 26.12 14.14 -6.86
C ASP A 464 24.99 13.11 -6.95
N SER A 465 24.99 12.13 -6.03
CA SER A 465 23.96 11.08 -5.98
C SER A 465 22.59 11.65 -5.64
N VAL A 466 22.50 12.54 -4.66
CA VAL A 466 21.23 13.14 -4.24
C VAL A 466 20.64 14.01 -5.36
N LEU A 467 21.45 14.88 -5.98
CA LEU A 467 20.98 15.68 -7.12
C LEU A 467 20.58 14.83 -8.32
N SER A 468 21.28 13.72 -8.57
CA SER A 468 20.90 12.78 -9.64
C SER A 468 19.50 12.21 -9.38
N ASN A 469 19.24 11.75 -8.15
CA ASN A 469 17.94 11.21 -7.76
C ASN A 469 16.84 12.28 -7.82
N ILE A 470 17.14 13.51 -7.38
CA ILE A 470 16.21 14.64 -7.48
C ILE A 470 15.86 14.93 -8.94
N ALA A 471 16.86 14.98 -9.83
CA ALA A 471 16.65 15.26 -11.25
C ALA A 471 15.79 14.20 -11.94
N GLU A 472 16.03 12.91 -11.63
CA GLU A 472 15.24 11.80 -12.15
C GLU A 472 13.76 11.90 -11.73
N LEU A 473 13.53 12.08 -10.42
CA LEU A 473 12.18 12.20 -9.87
C LEU A 473 11.47 13.48 -10.34
N ALA A 474 12.20 14.60 -10.42
CA ALA A 474 11.65 15.86 -10.90
C ALA A 474 11.27 15.80 -12.38
N LEU A 475 12.07 15.12 -13.21
CA LEU A 475 11.72 14.88 -14.62
C LEU A 475 10.44 14.05 -14.72
N ARG A 476 10.36 12.94 -13.97
CA ARG A 476 9.18 12.05 -13.98
C ARG A 476 7.91 12.75 -13.53
N TRP A 477 7.98 13.47 -12.41
CA TRP A 477 6.84 14.19 -11.84
C TRP A 477 6.59 15.55 -12.48
N LYS A 478 7.41 15.93 -13.46
CA LYS A 478 7.41 17.28 -14.05
C LYS A 478 7.48 18.37 -12.96
N ALA A 479 8.18 18.05 -11.87
CA ALA A 479 8.26 18.89 -10.68
C ALA A 479 9.23 20.05 -10.90
N VAL A 480 8.87 21.17 -10.30
CA VAL A 480 9.77 22.31 -10.23
C VAL A 480 10.53 22.23 -8.91
N VAL A 481 11.84 22.26 -9.00
CA VAL A 481 12.71 22.14 -7.82
C VAL A 481 13.11 23.54 -7.36
N LEU A 482 13.03 23.79 -6.06
CA LEU A 482 13.46 25.02 -5.41
C LEU A 482 14.59 24.70 -4.42
N LEU A 483 15.80 25.13 -4.74
CA LEU A 483 16.96 25.09 -3.85
C LEU A 483 16.99 26.34 -2.98
N ASP A 484 16.63 26.20 -1.72
CA ASP A 484 16.63 27.30 -0.75
C ASP A 484 18.04 27.51 -0.18
N GLU A 485 18.47 28.78 -0.08
CA GLU A 485 19.78 29.18 0.46
C GLU A 485 20.96 28.52 -0.26
N ALA A 486 20.92 28.60 -1.60
CA ALA A 486 21.91 27.98 -2.47
C ALA A 486 23.32 28.60 -2.37
N ASP A 487 23.47 29.76 -1.71
CA ASP A 487 24.76 30.44 -1.52
C ASP A 487 25.80 29.56 -0.80
N ILE A 488 25.37 28.59 0.01
CA ILE A 488 26.27 27.62 0.66
C ILE A 488 27.07 26.79 -0.35
N PHE A 489 26.47 26.43 -1.49
CA PHE A 489 27.08 25.59 -2.55
C PHE A 489 27.67 26.38 -3.71
N VAL A 490 27.54 27.70 -3.67
CA VAL A 490 27.80 28.59 -4.81
C VAL A 490 28.88 29.63 -4.50
N GLU A 491 29.40 29.63 -3.27
CA GLU A 491 30.48 30.53 -2.84
C GLU A 491 31.79 30.35 -3.61
N LYS A 492 32.51 31.46 -3.82
CA LYS A 492 33.79 31.50 -4.54
C LYS A 492 34.78 30.47 -4.00
N ARG A 493 35.43 29.76 -4.92
CA ARG A 493 36.47 28.77 -4.62
C ARG A 493 37.61 29.40 -3.84
N THR A 494 37.90 28.86 -2.66
CA THR A 494 39.11 29.21 -1.91
C THR A 494 40.20 28.19 -2.19
N SER A 495 41.45 28.65 -2.37
CA SER A 495 42.61 27.80 -2.66
C SER A 495 42.91 26.74 -1.58
N HIS A 496 42.39 26.93 -0.36
CA HIS A 496 42.70 26.09 0.80
C HIS A 496 41.64 25.04 1.14
N ASP A 497 40.49 25.01 0.45
CA ASP A 497 39.40 24.06 0.76
C ASP A 497 39.06 23.15 -0.42
N ILE A 498 39.86 22.09 -0.57
CA ILE A 498 39.70 21.09 -1.64
C ILE A 498 38.36 20.36 -1.54
N LYS A 499 37.90 20.05 -0.32
CA LYS A 499 36.65 19.30 -0.10
C LYS A 499 35.43 20.12 -0.53
N ARG A 500 35.40 21.40 -0.15
CA ARG A 500 34.34 22.31 -0.58
C ARG A 500 34.38 22.57 -2.07
N ASN A 501 35.56 22.77 -2.65
CA ASN A 501 35.71 22.95 -4.09
C ASN A 501 35.20 21.72 -4.88
N ALA A 502 35.40 20.51 -4.36
CA ALA A 502 34.87 19.30 -4.97
C ALA A 502 33.32 19.24 -4.91
N ILE A 503 32.72 19.69 -3.80
CA ILE A 503 31.25 19.80 -3.66
C ILE A 503 30.70 20.81 -4.67
N ILE A 504 31.28 22.02 -4.73
CA ILE A 504 30.89 23.07 -5.67
C ILE A 504 31.00 22.56 -7.11
N ALA A 505 32.07 21.84 -7.45
CA ALA A 505 32.27 21.27 -8.78
C ALA A 505 31.24 20.18 -9.12
N ALA A 506 30.92 19.29 -8.18
CA ALA A 506 29.89 18.27 -8.36
C ALA A 506 28.50 18.90 -8.54
N PHE A 507 28.16 19.89 -7.72
CA PHE A 507 26.93 20.67 -7.82
C PHE A 507 26.82 21.34 -9.19
N LEU A 508 27.83 22.11 -9.59
CA LEU A 508 27.90 22.79 -10.89
C LEU A 508 27.71 21.86 -12.09
N ARG A 509 28.37 20.71 -12.08
CA ARG A 509 28.26 19.71 -13.15
C ARG A 509 26.84 19.18 -13.26
N ARG A 510 26.11 19.01 -12.15
CA ARG A 510 24.73 18.52 -12.16
C ARG A 510 23.74 19.59 -12.63
N LEU A 511 23.99 20.85 -12.31
CA LEU A 511 23.19 21.97 -12.82
C LEU A 511 23.26 22.07 -14.35
N GLU A 512 24.45 21.89 -14.92
CA GLU A 512 24.66 22.00 -16.37
C GLU A 512 23.80 21.03 -17.21
N TYR A 513 23.41 19.89 -16.63
CA TYR A 513 22.62 18.87 -17.33
C TYR A 513 21.27 18.61 -16.66
N TYR A 514 20.75 19.56 -15.88
CA TYR A 514 19.48 19.38 -15.20
C TYR A 514 18.32 19.44 -16.21
N PRO A 515 17.49 18.38 -16.34
CA PRO A 515 16.53 18.27 -17.44
C PRO A 515 15.18 18.96 -17.17
N GLY A 516 15.12 19.93 -16.25
CA GLY A 516 13.87 20.57 -15.81
C GLY A 516 14.05 21.99 -15.31
N ILE A 517 13.04 22.51 -14.60
CA ILE A 517 13.05 23.86 -14.04
C ILE A 517 13.62 23.83 -12.62
N LEU A 518 14.71 24.57 -12.43
CA LEU A 518 15.34 24.76 -11.13
C LEU A 518 15.29 26.22 -10.72
N PHE A 519 14.71 26.47 -9.55
CA PHE A 519 14.78 27.74 -8.86
C PHE A 519 15.81 27.66 -7.75
N PHE A 520 16.66 28.66 -7.60
CA PHE A 520 17.49 28.86 -6.42
C PHE A 520 16.95 30.06 -5.65
N THR A 521 17.12 30.09 -4.33
CA THR A 521 17.07 31.34 -3.57
C THR A 521 18.45 31.65 -3.02
N THR A 522 18.84 32.91 -3.01
CA THR A 522 20.08 33.36 -2.40
C THR A 522 19.93 34.72 -1.75
N ASN A 523 20.67 34.94 -0.67
CA ASN A 523 20.81 36.23 -0.03
C ASN A 523 22.10 36.96 -0.46
N ARG A 524 22.98 36.30 -1.22
CA ARG A 524 24.37 36.74 -1.48
C ARG A 524 24.73 36.58 -2.95
N VAL A 525 24.02 37.28 -3.84
CA VAL A 525 24.26 37.20 -5.29
C VAL A 525 25.70 37.58 -5.66
N GLU A 526 26.33 38.48 -4.90
CA GLU A 526 27.72 38.93 -5.10
C GLU A 526 28.79 37.85 -4.87
N VAL A 527 28.41 36.77 -4.17
CA VAL A 527 29.31 35.69 -3.75
C VAL A 527 29.32 34.54 -4.77
N PHE A 528 28.48 34.63 -5.81
CA PHE A 528 28.44 33.64 -6.88
C PHE A 528 29.76 33.60 -7.65
N ASP A 529 30.24 32.39 -7.90
CA ASP A 529 31.30 32.17 -8.89
C ASP A 529 30.81 32.59 -10.29
N HIS A 530 31.70 33.18 -11.09
CA HIS A 530 31.41 33.60 -12.46
C HIS A 530 30.94 32.41 -13.32
N ALA A 531 31.45 31.21 -13.02
CA ALA A 531 31.03 29.97 -13.67
C ALA A 531 29.55 29.62 -13.41
N ILE A 532 28.98 30.03 -12.27
CA ILE A 532 27.58 29.80 -11.93
C ILE A 532 26.72 30.89 -12.59
N GLN A 533 27.15 32.15 -12.52
CA GLN A 533 26.46 33.27 -13.19
C GLN A 533 26.30 33.03 -14.69
N ALA A 534 27.30 32.48 -15.37
CA ALA A 534 27.25 32.14 -16.78
C ALA A 534 26.23 31.04 -17.14
N ARG A 535 25.76 30.25 -16.16
CA ARG A 535 24.77 29.17 -16.33
C ARG A 535 23.36 29.57 -15.89
N ILE A 536 23.20 30.75 -15.29
CA ILE A 536 21.90 31.27 -14.88
C ILE A 536 21.28 31.99 -16.08
N HIS A 537 20.14 31.48 -16.55
CA HIS A 537 19.47 32.05 -17.72
C HIS A 537 18.76 33.36 -17.37
N VAL A 538 18.24 33.46 -16.14
CA VAL A 538 17.49 34.63 -15.68
C VAL A 538 17.77 34.88 -14.20
N SER A 539 18.04 36.13 -13.87
CA SER A 539 18.22 36.60 -12.49
C SER A 539 17.17 37.66 -12.19
N LEU A 540 16.37 37.44 -11.13
CA LEU A 540 15.42 38.44 -10.65
C LEU A 540 15.93 39.02 -9.33
N TYR A 541 16.18 40.32 -9.37
CA TYR A 541 16.62 41.09 -8.23
C TYR A 541 15.40 41.69 -7.54
N TYR A 542 15.15 41.27 -6.31
CA TYR A 542 14.18 41.92 -5.44
C TYR A 542 14.82 43.18 -4.88
N GLN A 543 14.36 44.33 -5.37
CA GLN A 543 14.72 45.62 -4.78
C GLN A 543 14.02 45.79 -3.42
N HIS A 544 14.51 46.73 -2.61
CA HIS A 544 13.80 47.13 -1.40
C HIS A 544 12.37 47.55 -1.75
N LEU A 545 11.40 47.12 -0.94
CA LEU A 545 9.99 47.46 -1.13
C LEU A 545 9.84 48.98 -1.06
N ASP A 546 9.26 49.57 -2.09
CA ASP A 546 8.92 51.00 -2.07
C ASP A 546 7.76 51.26 -1.09
N ALA A 547 7.51 52.53 -0.78
CA ALA A 547 6.44 52.90 0.16
C ALA A 547 5.04 52.47 -0.31
N ASN A 548 4.83 52.38 -1.62
CA ASN A 548 3.56 51.96 -2.22
C ASN A 548 3.31 50.47 -2.01
N THR A 549 4.29 49.64 -2.35
CA THR A 549 4.31 48.18 -2.18
C THR A 549 4.18 47.82 -0.70
N LYS A 550 4.92 48.50 0.19
CA LYS A 550 4.72 48.34 1.65
C LYS A 550 3.29 48.65 2.09
N GLY A 551 2.67 49.68 1.51
CA GLY A 551 1.31 50.08 1.85
C GLY A 551 0.28 49.02 1.45
N CYS A 552 0.44 48.48 0.26
CA CYS A 552 -0.35 47.36 -0.23
C CYS A 552 -0.19 46.12 0.66
N LEU A 553 1.03 45.78 1.10
CA LEU A 553 1.29 44.67 2.03
C LEU A 553 0.64 44.87 3.40
N TRP A 554 0.80 46.06 3.99
CA TRP A 554 0.16 46.42 5.26
C TRP A 554 -1.35 46.25 5.15
N TYR A 555 -1.97 46.84 4.14
CA TYR A 555 -3.40 46.70 3.89
C TYR A 555 -3.82 45.23 3.72
N ALA A 556 -3.07 44.48 2.91
CA ALA A 556 -3.38 43.09 2.59
C ALA A 556 -3.28 42.15 3.80
N PHE A 557 -2.37 42.43 4.74
CA PHE A 557 -2.26 41.66 5.99
C PHE A 557 -3.28 42.10 7.04
N LEU A 558 -3.53 43.40 7.17
CA LEU A 558 -4.47 43.93 8.18
C LEU A 558 -5.92 43.56 7.88
N ARG A 559 -6.34 43.59 6.60
CA ARG A 559 -7.70 43.15 6.22
C ARG A 559 -7.99 41.67 6.53
N ARG A 560 -6.95 40.87 6.77
CA ARG A 560 -7.06 39.44 7.13
C ARG A 560 -7.13 39.23 8.65
N THR A 561 -7.13 40.29 9.43
CA THR A 561 -7.21 40.26 10.90
C THR A 561 -8.47 40.93 11.40
N ASP A 562 -8.90 40.59 12.61
CA ASP A 562 -10.06 41.18 13.27
C ASP A 562 -9.67 42.53 13.91
N MET A 563 -9.64 43.57 13.06
CA MET A 563 -9.28 44.93 13.46
C MET A 563 -10.46 45.63 14.13
N LYS A 564 -10.16 46.39 15.20
CA LYS A 564 -11.14 47.19 15.94
C LYS A 564 -11.68 48.37 15.12
N GLU A 565 -10.86 48.91 14.23
CA GLU A 565 -11.10 50.13 13.46
C GLU A 565 -10.89 49.84 11.98
N GLU A 566 -11.64 50.52 11.11
CA GLU A 566 -11.38 50.47 9.66
C GLU A 566 -10.01 51.08 9.37
N VAL A 567 -9.18 50.35 8.61
CA VAL A 567 -7.83 50.79 8.26
C VAL A 567 -7.93 51.97 7.28
N HIS A 568 -7.61 53.18 7.75
CA HIS A 568 -7.69 54.37 6.91
C HIS A 568 -6.44 54.48 6.00
N PRO A 569 -6.57 54.99 4.77
CA PRO A 569 -5.43 55.19 3.85
C PRO A 569 -4.27 56.01 4.44
N TYR A 570 -4.57 56.90 5.38
CA TYR A 570 -3.56 57.69 6.11
C TYR A 570 -2.67 56.83 7.00
N ASP A 571 -3.24 55.85 7.70
CA ASP A 571 -2.51 54.98 8.62
C ASP A 571 -1.58 54.04 7.86
N ILE A 572 -2.02 53.55 6.70
CA ILE A 572 -1.21 52.74 5.78
C ILE A 572 0.00 53.56 5.32
N LYS A 573 -0.22 54.83 4.96
CA LYS A 573 0.86 55.71 4.50
C LYS A 573 1.92 55.91 5.60
N LEU A 574 1.48 56.10 6.84
CA LEU A 574 2.38 56.24 8.00
C LEU A 574 3.16 54.95 8.28
N LEU A 575 2.51 53.78 8.23
CA LEU A 575 3.15 52.47 8.39
C LEU A 575 4.16 52.15 7.28
N SER A 576 3.93 52.66 6.07
CA SER A 576 4.82 52.50 4.92
C SER A 576 6.11 53.31 4.98
N GLU A 577 6.21 54.30 5.87
CA GLU A 577 7.42 55.11 6.03
C GLU A 577 8.57 54.32 6.69
N ALA A 578 8.24 53.31 7.49
CA ALA A 578 9.25 52.47 8.15
C ALA A 578 10.07 51.63 7.15
N VAL A 579 11.37 51.51 7.41
CA VAL A 579 12.29 50.66 6.62
C VAL A 579 12.15 49.21 7.06
N LEU A 580 11.09 48.55 6.57
CA LEU A 580 10.78 47.15 6.88
C LEU A 580 10.69 46.32 5.61
N ASN A 581 11.07 45.04 5.71
CA ASN A 581 10.79 44.05 4.69
C ASN A 581 9.42 43.39 4.90
N GLY A 582 8.90 42.71 3.88
CA GLY A 582 7.58 42.09 3.93
C GLY A 582 7.43 41.01 5.02
N ARG A 583 8.52 40.35 5.42
CA ARG A 583 8.51 39.35 6.51
C ARG A 583 8.35 40.02 7.87
N GLU A 584 9.03 41.14 8.09
CA GLU A 584 8.90 41.95 9.31
C GLU A 584 7.49 42.50 9.44
N ILE A 585 6.93 43.09 8.38
CA ILE A 585 5.54 43.55 8.33
C ILE A 585 4.58 42.41 8.70
N LYS A 586 4.71 41.25 8.03
CA LYS A 586 3.88 40.07 8.34
C LYS A 586 4.03 39.60 9.78
N MET A 587 5.26 39.60 10.30
CA MET A 587 5.57 39.17 11.67
C MET A 587 4.94 40.11 12.69
N ILE A 588 5.04 41.43 12.49
CA ILE A 588 4.43 42.44 13.35
C ILE A 588 2.92 42.22 13.41
N VAL A 589 2.25 42.19 12.25
CA VAL A 589 0.78 41.99 12.19
C VAL A 589 0.38 40.69 12.86
N LYS A 590 1.06 39.57 12.55
CA LYS A 590 0.73 38.26 13.11
C LYS A 590 0.92 38.21 14.63
N THR A 591 2.01 38.80 15.13
CA THR A 591 2.32 38.80 16.57
C THR A 591 1.28 39.61 17.33
N GLN A 592 0.98 40.83 16.86
CA GLN A 592 0.00 41.69 17.52
C GLN A 592 -1.42 41.11 17.42
N ALA A 593 -1.82 40.54 16.29
CA ALA A 593 -3.10 39.84 16.15
C ALA A 593 -3.22 38.66 17.14
N THR A 594 -2.12 37.91 17.35
CA THR A 594 -2.09 36.79 18.31
C THR A 594 -2.23 37.27 19.76
N ILE A 595 -1.57 38.38 20.11
CA ILE A 595 -1.67 39.00 21.44
C ILE A 595 -3.10 39.49 21.68
N ALA A 596 -3.66 40.25 20.74
CA ALA A 596 -5.03 40.76 20.84
C ALA A 596 -6.06 39.62 20.98
N PHE A 597 -5.91 38.56 20.17
CA PHE A 597 -6.75 37.37 20.27
C PHE A 597 -6.65 36.68 21.64
N HIS A 598 -5.44 36.53 22.19
CA HIS A 598 -5.25 35.95 23.53
C HIS A 598 -5.86 36.82 24.64
N GLU A 599 -5.87 38.14 24.46
CA GLU A 599 -6.49 39.12 25.36
C GLU A 599 -8.01 39.24 25.17
N GLY A 600 -8.61 38.51 24.22
CA GLY A 600 -10.04 38.53 23.94
C GLY A 600 -10.55 39.86 23.39
N ARG A 601 -9.67 40.66 22.75
CA ARG A 601 -10.00 41.96 22.17
C ARG A 601 -9.60 42.03 20.69
N PRO A 602 -10.26 42.88 19.87
CA PRO A 602 -9.84 43.11 18.50
C PRO A 602 -8.49 43.86 18.44
N LEU A 603 -7.77 43.71 17.32
CA LEU A 603 -6.47 44.33 17.08
C LEU A 603 -6.64 45.85 16.85
N GLY A 604 -5.89 46.67 17.57
CA GLY A 604 -5.88 48.12 17.41
C GLY A 604 -4.66 48.62 16.63
N LEU A 605 -4.78 49.77 15.97
CA LEU A 605 -3.65 50.42 15.30
C LEU A 605 -2.51 50.75 16.29
N ALA A 606 -2.86 51.09 17.53
CA ALA A 606 -1.89 51.35 18.61
C ALA A 606 -0.97 50.14 18.88
N ASP A 607 -1.48 48.91 18.80
CA ASP A 607 -0.68 47.69 19.00
C ASP A 607 0.42 47.55 17.93
N ILE A 608 0.06 47.89 16.69
CA ILE A 608 0.97 47.86 15.54
C ILE A 608 2.02 48.95 15.66
N MET A 609 1.61 50.18 16.00
CA MET A 609 2.52 51.32 16.16
C MET A 609 3.51 51.08 17.31
N ASN A 610 3.04 50.50 18.43
CA ASN A 610 3.91 50.11 19.55
C ASN A 610 4.92 49.03 19.11
N ALA A 611 4.47 48.01 18.39
CA ALA A 611 5.37 46.98 17.85
C ALA A 611 6.39 47.55 16.87
N LEU A 612 5.97 48.47 15.99
CA LEU A 612 6.82 49.17 15.04
C LEU A 612 7.93 49.94 15.77
N SER A 613 7.55 50.71 16.80
CA SER A 613 8.50 51.50 17.62
C SER A 613 9.54 50.63 18.33
N ALA A 614 9.14 49.44 18.80
CA ALA A 614 10.02 48.50 19.48
C ALA A 614 11.01 47.83 18.51
N VAL A 615 10.58 47.57 17.26
CA VAL A 615 11.44 47.03 16.21
C VAL A 615 12.44 48.09 15.75
N THR A 616 12.00 49.33 15.51
CA THR A 616 12.89 50.42 15.08
C THR A 616 13.92 50.79 16.15
N ALA A 617 13.54 50.78 17.43
CA ALA A 617 14.47 51.04 18.55
C ALA A 617 15.56 49.98 18.69
N ARG A 618 15.31 48.73 18.26
CA ARG A 618 16.33 47.66 18.25
C ARG A 618 17.32 47.81 17.09
N SER A 619 16.85 48.19 15.90
CA SER A 619 17.75 48.41 14.75
C SER A 619 18.72 49.57 14.96
N ASP A 620 18.32 50.62 15.70
CA ASP A 620 19.23 51.73 16.03
C ASP A 620 20.29 51.34 17.08
N SER A 621 20.02 50.35 17.93
CA SER A 621 20.97 49.85 18.93
C SER A 621 22.07 48.94 18.36
N ASP A 622 21.85 48.28 17.22
CA ASP A 622 22.86 47.43 16.56
C ASP A 622 23.91 48.23 15.76
N HIS A 623 23.65 49.52 15.50
CA HIS A 623 24.62 50.44 14.85
C HIS A 623 25.51 51.22 15.82
N SER A 624 25.35 51.02 17.13
CA SER A 624 26.24 51.59 18.15
C SER A 624 27.01 50.48 18.86
N THR A 625 28.33 50.54 18.73
CA THR A 625 29.33 49.60 19.27
C THR A 625 29.05 49.13 20.70
N VAL A 626 28.87 47.81 20.82
CA VAL A 626 29.26 46.88 21.89
C VAL A 626 29.85 47.53 23.16
N THR A 627 29.06 47.52 24.23
CA THR A 627 29.54 47.18 25.59
C THR A 627 28.37 46.56 26.35
N LEU A 628 28.37 45.23 26.41
CA LEU A 628 27.43 44.46 27.23
C LEU A 628 27.68 44.73 28.72
N PRO A 629 26.62 44.81 29.53
CA PRO A 629 26.62 44.17 30.82
C PRO A 629 25.70 42.95 30.78
N SER A 630 26.29 41.84 31.22
CA SER A 630 25.68 40.56 31.54
C SER A 630 24.41 40.69 32.38
N SER A 631 23.27 40.24 31.86
CA SER A 631 22.23 39.50 32.61
C SER A 631 20.99 39.20 31.75
N VAL A 632 20.61 37.90 31.71
CA VAL A 632 19.19 37.41 31.80
C VAL A 632 18.30 37.61 30.55
N VAL A 633 17.48 36.68 30.04
CA VAL A 633 17.12 35.27 30.30
C VAL A 633 16.43 34.72 29.04
N ARG A 634 16.48 33.39 28.86
CA ARG A 634 15.75 32.58 27.86
C ARG A 634 14.24 32.82 27.85
N PHE A 635 13.63 32.76 26.67
CA PHE A 635 12.59 31.76 26.33
C PHE A 635 12.80 31.29 24.89
#